data_AF-A0A7N9DC49-F1
#
_entry.id   AF-A0A7N9DC49-F1
#
_cell.length_a   1.000
_cell.length_b   1.000
_cell.length_c   1.000
_cell.angle_alpha   90.00
_cell.angle_beta   90.00
_cell.angle_gamma   90.00
#
_symmetry.space_group_name_H-M   'P 1'
#
loop_
_entity.id
_entity.type
_entity.pdbx_description
1 polymer ?
#
loop_
_entity_poly.entity_id
_entity_poly.type
_entity_poly.pdbx_seq_one_letter_code
_entity_poly.pdbx_strand_id
1 'polypeptide(L)'
;MIPSHTGVSLLTPPEDVVHGAFRTFGRRRRAAGFPPKRRGRLGTCLVVSNPNPAAPCPPPLSSPPLPGPQSRAWSRDREAPLAPGRPAQPGHRPTSRSVSHACSWNGGSLDPLEGTPALLRSAERLMRKVKKLRLDKENTGSWRSFSLNSEGAERMATTGTPTADRGDAATTDDPAARFQVQKHSWDGLRSIIHGSRKYSGLIVNKAPHDFQFVQKTDESGPHSHRLYYLGMPYGSRENSLLYSEIPKKVRKEALLLLSWKQMLDHFQATPHHGVYSREEELLRERKRLGVFGITSYDFHSESGLFLFQASNSLFHCRDGGKNGFMVSPMKPLEIKTQCSGPRMDPKICPADPAFFSFINNSDLWVANIETGEERRLTFCHQGLSNVLDDPKSAGVATFVIQEEFDRFTGYWWCPTASWEGSEGLKTLRILYEEVDESEVEVIHVPSPALEERKTDSYRYPRTGSKNPKIALKLAEFQTDSQGKIVSTQEKELVQPFSSLFPKVEYIARAGWTRDGKYAWAMFLDRPQQWLQLVLLPPALFIPSTENEEQRLASARAVPRNVQPYVVYEEVTNVWINVHDIFYPFPQSEGEDELCFLRANECKTGFCHLYKVTAVLKSQGYDWSEPFSPREDEFKCPIKEEIALTSGEWEVLARHGSKIWVNEETKLVYFQGTKDTPLEHHLYVVSYEAAGEIVRLTTPGFSHSCSMSQNFDMFVSHYSSVSTPPCVHVYKLSGPDDDPLHKQPRFWASMMEAASCPPDYVPPEIFHFHTRSDVRLYGMIYKPHALQPGKKHPTVLFVYGGPQVQLVNNSFKGIKYLRLNTLASLGYAVVVIDGRGSCQRGLRFEGALKNQMGQVEIEDQVEGLQFVAEKYGFIDLSRVAIHGWSYGGFLSLMGLIHKPQVFKQPHGAEPPPHCPPPPTAGWHPAAQNPASSSLWEAEPGTPASDGQRWPSRAPQSPSGWPMTQGTLSATWTSPRTTSMAMRPVPWPCTWRSCLTSPTACSSSMASWTKTCTFSTQTSSSPN
;
A
#
# COMPACT_ATOMS: atom_id res chain seq x y z
N MET A 1 36.56 33.33 -16.11
CA MET A 1 37.22 34.61 -15.78
C MET A 1 36.14 35.63 -15.42
N ILE A 2 36.47 36.66 -14.66
CA ILE A 2 35.59 37.71 -14.08
C ILE A 2 36.35 39.04 -14.31
N PRO A 3 35.74 40.17 -14.77
CA PRO A 3 34.78 41.03 -14.03
C PRO A 3 33.63 41.58 -14.93
N SER A 4 32.72 42.52 -14.59
CA SER A 4 32.53 43.55 -13.51
C SER A 4 31.05 44.06 -13.59
N HIS A 5 30.41 44.83 -12.69
CA HIS A 5 30.66 45.32 -11.31
C HIS A 5 29.34 45.89 -10.70
N THR A 6 29.29 46.04 -9.35
CA THR A 6 28.50 47.00 -8.53
C THR A 6 26.96 47.18 -8.68
N GLY A 7 26.26 47.15 -7.53
CA GLY A 7 24.90 47.72 -7.38
C GLY A 7 24.19 47.32 -6.08
N VAL A 8 24.41 48.06 -4.96
CA VAL A 8 23.75 47.82 -3.67
C VAL A 8 22.90 49.03 -3.26
N SER A 9 21.68 48.80 -2.78
CA SER A 9 20.91 49.77 -1.99
C SER A 9 19.85 49.05 -1.14
N LEU A 10 19.73 49.43 0.14
CA LEU A 10 18.57 49.10 0.98
C LEU A 10 17.48 50.16 0.76
N LEU A 11 16.22 49.82 1.07
CA LEU A 11 15.27 50.78 1.64
C LEU A 11 14.13 50.06 2.38
N THR A 12 13.79 50.58 3.57
CA THR A 12 12.70 50.13 4.46
C THR A 12 11.41 50.92 4.20
N PRO A 13 10.24 50.47 4.71
CA PRO A 13 8.94 51.02 4.31
C PRO A 13 8.57 52.33 5.03
N PRO A 14 7.62 53.11 4.48
CA PRO A 14 6.99 54.24 5.17
C PRO A 14 5.70 53.83 5.91
N GLU A 15 5.58 54.23 7.16
CA GLU A 15 4.29 54.43 7.83
C GLU A 15 3.97 55.93 7.98
N ASP A 16 2.68 56.21 8.12
CA ASP A 16 2.07 57.18 9.05
C ASP A 16 1.78 58.68 8.73
N VAL A 17 0.50 59.00 8.99
CA VAL A 17 -0.07 60.21 9.66
C VAL A 17 -0.20 61.55 8.89
N VAL A 18 -1.43 62.12 8.88
CA VAL A 18 -1.84 63.41 9.52
C VAL A 18 -3.38 63.67 9.39
N HIS A 19 -4.04 63.79 10.55
CA HIS A 19 -5.30 64.47 10.98
C HIS A 19 -6.54 64.82 10.08
N GLY A 20 -7.74 64.79 10.73
CA GLY A 20 -8.95 65.54 10.31
C GLY A 20 -10.33 64.94 10.69
N ALA A 21 -10.68 64.65 11.97
CA ALA A 21 -11.29 65.56 12.95
C ALA A 21 -12.85 65.76 12.94
N PHE A 22 -13.52 65.29 14.02
CA PHE A 22 -14.82 65.71 14.59
C PHE A 22 -16.15 65.73 13.78
N ARG A 23 -17.15 64.93 14.21
CA ARG A 23 -18.32 65.39 15.03
C ARG A 23 -19.24 64.24 15.49
N THR A 24 -20.08 64.50 16.49
CA THR A 24 -21.02 63.54 17.12
C THR A 24 -22.40 64.17 17.43
N PHE A 25 -23.35 63.33 17.87
CA PHE A 25 -24.72 63.61 18.36
C PHE A 25 -25.85 63.92 17.35
N GLY A 26 -26.98 63.20 17.52
CA GLY A 26 -28.27 63.47 16.86
C GLY A 26 -29.33 62.38 17.16
N ARG A 27 -30.30 62.64 18.06
CA ARG A 27 -31.41 61.72 18.39
C ARG A 27 -32.75 62.23 17.84
N ARG A 28 -33.55 61.35 17.18
CA ARG A 28 -35.02 61.11 17.29
C ARG A 28 -35.49 60.37 16.01
N ARG A 29 -36.26 59.27 16.00
CA ARG A 29 -37.50 58.79 16.69
C ARG A 29 -38.81 59.49 16.32
N ARG A 30 -39.65 58.78 15.54
CA ARG A 30 -41.14 58.65 15.50
C ARG A 30 -41.47 57.72 14.30
N ALA A 31 -42.58 56.97 14.19
CA ALA A 31 -43.59 56.38 15.11
C ALA A 31 -44.27 55.21 14.33
N ALA A 32 -45.13 54.32 14.86
CA ALA A 32 -45.84 54.22 16.14
C ALA A 32 -46.09 52.73 16.54
N GLY A 33 -46.48 52.46 17.81
CA GLY A 33 -47.21 51.24 18.21
C GLY A 33 -48.73 51.40 17.97
N PHE A 34 -49.65 50.50 18.32
CA PHE A 34 -49.81 49.55 19.45
C PHE A 34 -51.22 48.87 19.25
N PRO A 35 -51.87 48.08 20.17
CA PRO A 35 -51.45 47.27 21.33
C PRO A 35 -52.01 45.79 21.24
N PRO A 36 -52.56 45.09 22.28
CA PRO A 36 -51.80 44.24 23.23
C PRO A 36 -52.43 42.85 23.60
N LYS A 37 -51.84 42.18 24.63
CA LYS A 37 -52.40 41.12 25.55
C LYS A 37 -52.50 39.68 25.00
N ARG A 38 -52.44 38.59 25.81
CA ARG A 38 -51.84 38.31 27.15
C ARG A 38 -51.85 36.78 27.44
N ARG A 39 -50.79 36.25 28.09
CA ARG A 39 -50.72 35.11 29.07
C ARG A 39 -51.42 33.74 28.80
N GLY A 40 -50.66 32.66 29.04
CA GLY A 40 -51.15 31.32 29.49
C GLY A 40 -50.64 30.17 28.61
N ARG A 41 -49.70 29.29 29.00
CA ARG A 41 -49.60 28.25 30.07
C ARG A 41 -50.40 26.96 29.83
N LEU A 42 -49.65 25.85 29.69
CA LEU A 42 -49.97 24.44 30.02
C LEU A 42 -51.06 23.74 29.16
N GLY A 43 -50.91 22.42 28.99
CA GLY A 43 -51.92 21.54 28.37
C GLY A 43 -51.33 20.33 27.64
N THR A 44 -51.24 19.18 28.31
CA THR A 44 -50.86 17.88 27.71
C THR A 44 -52.02 17.23 26.95
N CYS A 45 -51.69 16.32 26.01
CA CYS A 45 -52.61 15.56 25.16
C CYS A 45 -53.67 14.72 25.90
N LEU A 46 -54.78 14.36 25.22
CA LEU A 46 -55.36 13.00 25.22
C LEU A 46 -56.52 12.80 24.20
N VAL A 47 -56.70 11.53 23.78
CA VAL A 47 -57.86 10.88 23.10
C VAL A 47 -58.26 11.27 21.65
N VAL A 48 -57.85 10.40 20.72
CA VAL A 48 -58.64 9.67 19.67
C VAL A 48 -60.01 10.20 19.18
N SER A 49 -60.21 10.21 17.86
CA SER A 49 -61.53 9.98 17.20
C SER A 49 -61.37 9.40 15.78
N ASN A 50 -62.17 8.37 15.46
CA ASN A 50 -62.54 7.87 14.11
C ASN A 50 -64.09 8.10 13.96
N PRO A 51 -64.84 7.80 12.86
CA PRO A 51 -64.57 6.88 11.73
C PRO A 51 -65.09 7.34 10.32
N ASN A 52 -65.16 6.38 9.38
CA ASN A 52 -65.88 6.35 8.07
C ASN A 52 -67.44 6.26 8.24
N PRO A 53 -68.37 6.10 7.23
CA PRO A 53 -68.25 5.59 5.82
C PRO A 53 -69.19 6.21 4.70
N ALA A 54 -69.19 5.69 3.44
CA ALA A 54 -70.35 5.51 2.48
C ALA A 54 -69.98 4.90 1.07
N ALA A 55 -70.96 4.45 0.24
CA ALA A 55 -70.87 3.73 -1.09
C ALA A 55 -72.13 4.04 -2.01
N PRO A 56 -72.49 3.43 -3.21
CA PRO A 56 -72.16 2.13 -3.90
C PRO A 56 -72.05 2.16 -5.49
N CYS A 57 -72.56 1.14 -6.24
CA CYS A 57 -72.44 0.86 -7.73
C CYS A 57 -73.84 0.69 -8.46
N PRO A 58 -74.15 -0.03 -9.62
CA PRO A 58 -73.54 -1.21 -10.31
C PRO A 58 -73.64 -1.24 -11.93
N PRO A 59 -74.16 -2.22 -12.77
CA PRO A 59 -73.79 -2.42 -14.24
C PRO A 59 -74.96 -2.42 -15.31
N PRO A 60 -74.77 -2.73 -16.65
CA PRO A 60 -75.24 -4.05 -17.22
C PRO A 60 -74.69 -4.63 -18.60
N LEU A 61 -74.75 -5.98 -18.76
CA LEU A 61 -75.05 -6.94 -19.89
C LEU A 61 -74.77 -6.76 -21.44
N SER A 62 -74.29 -7.84 -22.13
CA SER A 62 -74.86 -8.52 -23.38
C SER A 62 -73.87 -9.42 -24.24
N SER A 63 -74.36 -10.21 -25.22
CA SER A 63 -73.66 -11.13 -26.20
C SER A 63 -74.66 -11.63 -27.33
N PRO A 64 -74.45 -12.61 -28.29
CA PRO A 64 -73.34 -13.52 -28.74
C PRO A 64 -73.03 -13.33 -30.30
N PRO A 65 -72.88 -14.27 -31.32
CA PRO A 65 -72.80 -15.76 -31.49
C PRO A 65 -71.63 -16.36 -32.39
N LEU A 66 -71.89 -16.98 -33.58
CA LEU A 66 -71.01 -17.95 -34.36
C LEU A 66 -71.29 -18.00 -35.90
N PRO A 67 -70.36 -18.52 -36.78
CA PRO A 67 -70.41 -19.92 -37.32
C PRO A 67 -69.04 -20.60 -37.72
N GLY A 68 -69.06 -21.89 -38.14
CA GLY A 68 -67.91 -22.72 -38.64
C GLY A 68 -67.94 -23.01 -40.17
N PRO A 69 -67.43 -24.15 -40.76
CA PRO A 69 -67.22 -25.50 -40.14
C PRO A 69 -66.06 -26.44 -40.68
N GLN A 70 -65.94 -27.65 -40.09
CA GLN A 70 -65.41 -28.96 -40.64
C GLN A 70 -63.89 -29.15 -40.92
N SER A 71 -63.25 -30.36 -40.83
CA SER A 71 -63.73 -31.76 -40.60
C SER A 71 -62.71 -32.74 -39.93
N ARG A 72 -63.19 -33.59 -38.98
CA ARG A 72 -63.04 -35.08 -38.80
C ARG A 72 -61.68 -35.83 -38.99
N ALA A 73 -61.35 -36.94 -38.29
CA ALA A 73 -62.01 -37.70 -37.19
C ALA A 73 -61.15 -38.88 -36.58
N TRP A 74 -61.47 -39.29 -35.34
CA TRP A 74 -61.41 -40.66 -34.73
C TRP A 74 -60.01 -41.31 -34.46
N SER A 75 -59.81 -42.27 -33.53
CA SER A 75 -60.68 -42.94 -32.51
C SER A 75 -59.86 -43.52 -31.31
N ARG A 76 -60.51 -44.25 -30.38
CA ARG A 76 -59.97 -44.96 -29.20
C ARG A 76 -59.25 -46.30 -29.59
N ASP A 77 -58.72 -47.20 -28.74
CA ASP A 77 -59.06 -47.58 -27.34
C ASP A 77 -57.92 -48.32 -26.57
N ARG A 78 -58.24 -48.93 -25.41
CA ARG A 78 -57.36 -49.59 -24.39
C ARG A 78 -56.63 -50.88 -24.84
N GLU A 79 -55.50 -51.24 -24.20
CA GLU A 79 -55.35 -52.36 -23.21
C GLU A 79 -53.88 -52.70 -22.83
N ALA A 80 -53.69 -53.59 -21.84
CA ALA A 80 -52.44 -54.17 -21.31
C ALA A 80 -52.78 -55.51 -20.59
N PRO A 81 -51.84 -56.35 -20.08
CA PRO A 81 -50.37 -56.32 -20.12
C PRO A 81 -49.75 -57.65 -20.66
N LEU A 82 -48.43 -57.89 -20.50
CA LEU A 82 -47.83 -59.17 -19.99
C LEU A 82 -46.28 -59.19 -19.97
N ALA A 83 -45.73 -60.13 -19.20
CA ALA A 83 -44.32 -60.56 -19.09
C ALA A 83 -44.35 -62.10 -18.75
N PRO A 84 -43.27 -62.84 -18.40
CA PRO A 84 -41.83 -62.52 -18.26
C PRO A 84 -40.88 -63.61 -18.87
N GLY A 85 -39.58 -63.61 -18.52
CA GLY A 85 -38.68 -64.76 -18.75
C GLY A 85 -37.26 -64.63 -18.16
N ARG A 86 -36.82 -65.61 -17.36
CA ARG A 86 -35.44 -65.80 -16.81
C ARG A 86 -35.05 -67.30 -16.87
N PRO A 87 -33.75 -67.64 -16.76
CA PRO A 87 -33.22 -68.22 -15.50
C PRO A 87 -31.86 -67.57 -15.09
N ALA A 88 -31.30 -67.58 -13.87
CA ALA A 88 -31.31 -68.48 -12.68
C ALA A 88 -30.36 -69.71 -12.84
N GLN A 89 -29.55 -70.19 -11.88
CA GLN A 89 -29.21 -69.87 -10.45
C GLN A 89 -27.92 -70.70 -10.06
N PRO A 90 -27.52 -71.10 -8.81
CA PRO A 90 -27.64 -70.56 -7.42
C PRO A 90 -26.35 -70.65 -6.50
N GLY A 91 -26.43 -70.18 -5.23
CA GLY A 91 -25.64 -70.65 -4.05
C GLY A 91 -24.56 -69.68 -3.49
N HIS A 92 -24.63 -69.03 -2.29
CA HIS A 92 -24.77 -69.43 -0.86
C HIS A 92 -23.49 -70.05 -0.23
N ARG A 93 -23.00 -69.75 1.00
CA ARG A 93 -23.22 -68.75 2.11
C ARG A 93 -22.12 -69.03 3.21
N PRO A 94 -22.07 -68.48 4.47
CA PRO A 94 -22.45 -67.20 5.09
C PRO A 94 -21.38 -66.57 6.07
N THR A 95 -21.75 -65.56 6.88
CA THR A 95 -21.09 -64.97 8.12
C THR A 95 -19.77 -64.18 7.96
N SER A 96 -19.48 -63.10 8.73
CA SER A 96 -20.25 -62.18 9.60
C SER A 96 -19.43 -60.85 9.76
N ARG A 97 -19.93 -59.69 10.22
CA ARG A 97 -21.20 -59.32 10.89
C ARG A 97 -21.63 -57.89 10.48
N SER A 98 -22.92 -57.62 10.49
CA SER A 98 -23.62 -56.38 10.06
C SER A 98 -23.65 -55.25 11.13
N VAL A 99 -24.06 -53.99 10.93
CA VAL A 99 -24.28 -53.00 9.81
C VAL A 99 -25.45 -52.05 10.19
N SER A 100 -25.59 -50.87 9.56
CA SER A 100 -26.80 -50.00 9.47
C SER A 100 -27.32 -49.28 10.74
N HIS A 101 -28.21 -48.28 10.65
CA HIS A 101 -28.31 -47.03 9.82
C HIS A 101 -29.59 -46.26 10.21
N ALA A 102 -29.54 -44.92 10.13
CA ALA A 102 -30.63 -44.00 9.71
C ALA A 102 -31.89 -43.75 10.59
N CYS A 103 -32.54 -42.62 10.26
CA CYS A 103 -33.91 -42.16 10.56
C CYS A 103 -34.29 -41.64 11.98
N SER A 104 -34.25 -40.31 12.11
CA SER A 104 -35.30 -39.38 12.63
C SER A 104 -36.50 -39.92 13.44
N TRP A 105 -36.89 -39.19 14.50
CA TRP A 105 -38.31 -39.05 14.91
C TRP A 105 -38.58 -37.68 15.59
N ASN A 106 -39.87 -37.30 15.66
CA ASN A 106 -40.35 -36.02 16.21
C ASN A 106 -40.71 -36.06 17.71
N GLY A 107 -40.86 -34.87 18.31
CA GLY A 107 -41.06 -34.66 19.76
C GLY A 107 -42.39 -35.13 20.38
N GLY A 108 -42.47 -34.93 21.69
CA GLY A 108 -43.65 -35.17 22.53
C GLY A 108 -43.49 -34.51 23.90
N SER A 109 -44.54 -33.86 24.41
CA SER A 109 -44.56 -33.05 25.64
C SER A 109 -45.47 -33.65 26.72
N LEU A 110 -45.30 -33.26 27.98
CA LEU A 110 -46.36 -32.98 28.97
C LEU A 110 -45.79 -32.50 30.34
N ASP A 111 -46.47 -31.55 30.98
CA ASP A 111 -46.19 -30.94 32.30
C ASP A 111 -47.01 -31.64 33.44
N PRO A 112 -47.17 -31.13 34.69
CA PRO A 112 -46.55 -29.99 35.42
C PRO A 112 -46.12 -30.32 36.89
N LEU A 113 -46.05 -29.29 37.76
CA LEU A 113 -45.87 -29.26 39.25
C LEU A 113 -44.40 -29.21 39.75
N GLU A 114 -44.01 -28.36 40.72
CA GLU A 114 -44.66 -27.21 41.40
C GLU A 114 -43.57 -26.29 42.01
N GLY A 115 -43.73 -24.95 42.08
CA GLY A 115 -42.70 -24.07 42.71
C GLY A 115 -42.54 -22.61 42.24
N THR A 116 -43.62 -21.84 42.09
CA THR A 116 -43.64 -20.38 41.79
C THR A 116 -43.61 -19.51 43.09
N PRO A 117 -43.53 -18.14 43.09
CA PRO A 117 -43.77 -17.20 41.99
C PRO A 117 -42.84 -15.97 41.79
N ALA A 118 -42.97 -15.40 40.58
CA ALA A 118 -43.19 -13.98 40.21
C ALA A 118 -43.37 -12.92 41.33
N LEU A 119 -43.14 -11.60 41.18
CA LEU A 119 -43.06 -10.62 40.05
C LEU A 119 -42.07 -9.48 40.45
N LEU A 120 -41.67 -8.47 39.65
CA LEU A 120 -42.44 -7.56 38.78
C LEU A 120 -41.53 -6.86 37.72
N ARG A 121 -42.12 -6.17 36.73
CA ARG A 121 -41.42 -5.61 35.56
C ARG A 121 -41.26 -4.07 35.59
N SER A 122 -40.29 -3.58 34.81
CA SER A 122 -40.26 -2.32 34.04
C SER A 122 -40.67 -0.98 34.67
N ALA A 123 -39.79 0.02 34.55
CA ALA A 123 -40.19 1.39 34.19
C ALA A 123 -39.04 2.20 33.56
N GLU A 124 -39.25 2.78 32.37
CA GLU A 124 -38.47 3.92 31.92
C GLU A 124 -38.90 5.16 32.72
N ARG A 125 -38.00 5.78 33.50
CA ARG A 125 -38.05 7.19 33.97
C ARG A 125 -36.92 7.50 34.96
N LEU A 126 -35.92 8.29 34.54
CA LEU A 126 -35.95 9.73 34.81
C LEU A 126 -34.79 10.48 34.14
N MET A 127 -35.14 11.46 33.30
CA MET A 127 -34.26 12.57 32.97
C MET A 127 -34.44 13.68 34.01
N ARG A 128 -33.36 14.39 34.36
CA ARG A 128 -33.29 15.58 35.25
C ARG A 128 -33.51 15.37 36.77
N LYS A 129 -32.48 15.70 37.55
CA LYS A 129 -32.61 16.67 38.67
C LYS A 129 -31.28 17.36 39.00
N VAL A 130 -31.09 18.57 38.45
CA VAL A 130 -30.04 19.50 38.88
C VAL A 130 -30.64 20.51 39.86
N LYS A 131 -30.13 20.53 41.11
CA LYS A 131 -30.18 21.64 42.08
C LYS A 131 -28.96 21.45 43.00
N LYS A 132 -28.01 22.38 43.22
CA LYS A 132 -27.98 23.85 43.39
C LYS A 132 -27.85 24.28 44.88
N LEU A 133 -26.60 24.28 45.33
CA LEU A 133 -25.96 25.14 46.35
C LEU A 133 -24.64 25.56 45.66
N ARG A 134 -24.24 26.82 45.43
CA ARG A 134 -24.47 28.15 46.02
C ARG A 134 -23.62 28.43 47.27
N LEU A 135 -22.63 29.31 47.07
CA LEU A 135 -21.77 30.09 47.98
C LEU A 135 -21.88 29.86 49.50
N ASP A 136 -20.73 29.69 50.14
CA ASP A 136 -19.97 30.76 50.83
C ASP A 136 -18.45 30.56 50.49
N LYS A 137 -17.50 31.52 50.51
CA LYS A 137 -17.03 32.47 51.55
C LYS A 137 -16.51 31.73 52.80
N GLU A 138 -15.30 31.97 53.34
CA GLU A 138 -14.23 32.98 53.13
C GLU A 138 -12.86 32.25 52.85
N ASN A 139 -11.63 32.80 52.83
CA ASN A 139 -11.06 34.03 53.40
C ASN A 139 -9.75 34.49 52.68
N THR A 140 -9.22 35.66 53.09
CA THR A 140 -7.94 36.33 52.73
C THR A 140 -6.75 35.39 52.40
N GLY A 141 -5.84 35.67 51.47
CA GLY A 141 -4.95 36.85 51.31
C GLY A 141 -3.49 36.32 51.24
N SER A 142 -2.48 36.92 50.60
CA SER A 142 -2.16 38.33 50.32
C SER A 142 -1.27 38.47 49.06
N TRP A 143 -1.22 39.66 48.45
CA TRP A 143 -0.28 40.02 47.38
C TRP A 143 0.71 41.09 47.86
N ARG A 144 2.03 40.82 47.77
CA ARG A 144 3.13 41.80 47.62
C ARG A 144 4.25 41.12 46.81
N SER A 145 4.80 41.59 45.69
CA SER A 145 5.15 42.94 45.16
C SER A 145 6.59 43.39 45.49
N PHE A 146 7.44 43.35 44.46
CA PHE A 146 8.67 44.12 44.19
C PHE A 146 9.42 44.84 45.33
N SER A 147 10.74 44.66 45.37
CA SER A 147 11.69 45.72 44.97
C SER A 147 13.09 45.15 44.70
N LEU A 148 13.91 45.87 43.93
CA LEU A 148 15.36 45.62 43.81
C LEU A 148 16.09 46.27 45.00
N ASN A 149 17.34 45.87 45.24
CA ASN A 149 18.40 46.81 45.57
C ASN A 149 19.76 46.27 45.12
N SER A 150 20.79 47.11 45.15
CA SER A 150 22.02 46.98 44.37
C SER A 150 23.31 47.14 45.20
N GLU A 151 24.45 47.09 44.50
CA GLU A 151 25.81 47.48 44.92
C GLU A 151 26.63 46.45 45.73
N GLY A 152 27.96 46.51 45.53
CA GLY A 152 28.95 45.54 46.01
C GLY A 152 29.98 45.21 44.92
N ALA A 153 31.05 46.02 44.82
CA ALA A 153 32.11 45.89 43.82
C ALA A 153 33.50 45.76 44.46
N GLU A 154 34.53 45.60 43.62
CA GLU A 154 35.96 45.43 43.97
C GLU A 154 36.35 44.03 44.54
N ARG A 155 37.55 43.46 44.29
CA ARG A 155 38.71 43.91 43.48
C ARG A 155 39.52 42.70 42.96
N MET A 156 40.38 42.91 41.96
CA MET A 156 41.36 41.92 41.48
C MET A 156 42.57 41.76 42.43
N ALA A 157 43.17 40.56 42.44
CA ALA A 157 44.58 40.34 42.75
C ALA A 157 45.14 39.18 41.91
N THR A 158 46.34 39.34 41.36
CA THR A 158 47.02 38.36 40.49
C THR A 158 48.34 37.89 41.10
N THR A 159 48.61 36.58 41.09
CA THR A 159 49.96 35.97 40.90
C THR A 159 49.86 34.45 40.89
N GLY A 160 50.73 33.76 40.13
CA GLY A 160 51.11 32.37 40.40
C GLY A 160 50.77 31.33 39.32
N THR A 161 51.55 31.27 38.23
CA THR A 161 51.79 30.00 37.52
C THR A 161 52.80 29.17 38.31
N PRO A 162 52.66 27.83 38.29
CA PRO A 162 53.73 27.05 37.63
C PRO A 162 53.22 25.85 36.81
N THR A 163 54.09 25.39 35.89
CA THR A 163 54.21 24.02 35.35
C THR A 163 52.94 23.24 35.01
N ALA A 164 52.65 23.12 33.71
CA ALA A 164 51.76 22.08 33.20
C ALA A 164 52.46 20.71 33.21
N ASP A 165 51.79 19.69 33.73
CA ASP A 165 52.14 18.28 33.55
C ASP A 165 51.02 17.56 32.76
N ARG A 166 51.38 16.57 31.94
CA ARG A 166 50.44 15.88 31.03
C ARG A 166 49.84 14.65 31.71
N GLY A 167 48.86 14.89 32.59
CA GLY A 167 47.96 13.83 33.08
C GLY A 167 46.79 13.57 32.14
N ASP A 168 46.54 12.32 31.78
CA ASP A 168 45.33 11.92 31.03
C ASP A 168 44.07 12.20 31.84
N ALA A 169 43.30 13.21 31.43
CA ALA A 169 42.05 13.59 32.05
C ALA A 169 40.91 12.64 31.66
N ALA A 170 40.95 11.40 32.18
CA ALA A 170 39.83 10.48 32.14
C ALA A 170 38.63 11.11 32.86
N THR A 171 37.63 11.59 32.11
CA THR A 171 36.48 12.30 32.67
C THR A 171 35.68 11.37 33.58
N THR A 172 35.75 11.61 34.89
CA THR A 172 34.99 10.87 35.90
C THR A 172 33.50 11.12 35.70
N ASP A 173 32.81 10.08 35.24
CA ASP A 173 31.38 10.13 34.89
C ASP A 173 30.54 10.18 36.18
N ASP A 174 30.14 11.39 36.60
CA ASP A 174 29.41 11.63 37.85
C ASP A 174 28.06 10.89 37.85
N PRO A 175 27.83 9.91 38.76
CA PRO A 175 26.56 9.21 38.87
C PRO A 175 25.38 10.15 39.17
N ALA A 176 25.62 11.27 39.86
CA ALA A 176 24.58 12.25 40.17
C ALA A 176 24.09 13.02 38.92
N ALA A 177 24.86 13.05 37.84
CA ALA A 177 24.46 13.67 36.56
C ALA A 177 23.59 12.77 35.68
N ARG A 178 23.37 11.49 36.01
CA ARG A 178 22.54 10.59 35.19
C ARG A 178 21.07 10.66 35.60
N PHE A 179 20.17 10.69 34.59
CA PHE A 179 18.73 10.45 34.78
C PHE A 179 18.47 8.94 34.85
N GLN A 180 17.55 8.52 35.72
CA GLN A 180 17.11 7.14 35.83
C GLN A 180 15.59 7.07 35.64
N VAL A 181 15.17 6.30 34.64
CA VAL A 181 13.75 6.07 34.32
C VAL A 181 13.04 5.37 35.47
N GLN A 182 11.75 5.67 35.67
CA GLN A 182 10.95 5.04 36.73
C GLN A 182 10.80 3.53 36.47
N LYS A 183 11.10 2.72 37.49
CA LYS A 183 10.79 1.27 37.45
C LYS A 183 9.29 1.07 37.68
N HIS A 184 8.59 0.52 36.69
CA HIS A 184 7.18 0.15 36.75
C HIS A 184 7.01 -1.37 36.74
N SER A 185 5.92 -1.87 37.31
CA SER A 185 5.50 -3.27 37.14
C SER A 185 4.94 -3.53 35.73
N TRP A 186 4.83 -4.80 35.35
CA TRP A 186 4.22 -5.23 34.07
C TRP A 186 2.82 -4.65 33.85
N ASP A 187 1.95 -4.74 34.85
CA ASP A 187 0.59 -4.18 34.78
C ASP A 187 0.60 -2.65 34.80
N GLY A 188 1.58 -2.02 35.45
CA GLY A 188 1.81 -0.57 35.36
C GLY A 188 2.15 -0.13 33.93
N LEU A 189 3.09 -0.81 33.27
CA LEU A 189 3.43 -0.56 31.87
C LEU A 189 2.24 -0.87 30.93
N ARG A 190 1.49 -1.95 31.19
CA ARG A 190 0.27 -2.28 30.43
C ARG A 190 -0.78 -1.16 30.57
N SER A 191 -0.96 -0.61 31.76
CA SER A 191 -1.86 0.52 32.03
C SER A 191 -1.42 1.79 31.27
N ILE A 192 -0.12 2.14 31.31
CA ILE A 192 0.44 3.28 30.57
C ILE A 192 0.22 3.13 29.05
N ILE A 193 0.53 1.95 28.48
CA ILE A 193 0.36 1.66 27.04
C ILE A 193 -1.12 1.64 26.65
N HIS A 194 -2.02 1.17 27.52
CA HIS A 194 -3.46 1.20 27.28
C HIS A 194 -4.01 2.65 27.36
N GLY A 195 -3.51 3.45 28.29
CA GLY A 195 -3.83 4.87 28.45
C GLY A 195 -3.48 5.68 27.20
N SER A 196 -2.24 5.57 26.71
CA SER A 196 -1.80 6.34 25.52
C SER A 196 -2.61 6.00 24.27
N ARG A 197 -2.95 4.71 24.06
CA ARG A 197 -3.77 4.27 22.92
C ARG A 197 -5.24 4.68 23.00
N LYS A 198 -5.77 4.95 24.20
CA LYS A 198 -7.21 5.27 24.40
C LYS A 198 -7.65 6.49 23.62
N TYR A 199 -6.81 7.52 23.54
CA TYR A 199 -7.09 8.74 22.76
C TYR A 199 -6.73 8.57 21.27
N SER A 200 -5.72 7.76 20.94
CA SER A 200 -5.32 7.48 19.56
C SER A 200 -6.42 6.84 18.72
N GLY A 201 -7.34 6.09 19.33
CA GLY A 201 -8.50 5.50 18.64
C GLY A 201 -9.43 6.51 17.96
N LEU A 202 -9.34 7.82 18.29
CA LEU A 202 -10.05 8.90 17.61
C LEU A 202 -9.27 9.49 16.42
N ILE A 203 -7.97 9.22 16.33
CA ILE A 203 -7.01 9.79 15.35
C ILE A 203 -6.60 8.72 14.31
N VAL A 204 -6.74 7.44 14.65
CA VAL A 204 -6.37 6.27 13.80
C VAL A 204 -7.38 5.98 12.67
N ASN A 205 -8.44 6.80 12.52
CA ASN A 205 -9.35 6.66 11.39
C ASN A 205 -8.61 6.94 10.06
N LYS A 206 -8.67 6.00 9.10
CA LYS A 206 -8.10 6.17 7.75
C LYS A 206 -8.78 7.38 7.10
N ALA A 207 -7.98 8.38 6.76
CA ALA A 207 -8.44 9.60 6.07
C ALA A 207 -9.12 9.25 4.73
N PRO A 208 -10.00 10.10 4.20
CA PRO A 208 -10.51 9.99 2.83
C PRO A 208 -9.40 9.75 1.80
N HIS A 209 -9.61 8.81 0.89
CA HIS A 209 -8.67 8.38 -0.15
C HIS A 209 -9.44 7.85 -1.37
N ASP A 210 -8.71 7.52 -2.45
CA ASP A 210 -9.25 7.00 -3.70
C ASP A 210 -10.38 7.89 -4.26
N PHE A 211 -10.03 9.16 -4.42
CA PHE A 211 -10.94 10.23 -4.82
C PHE A 211 -11.32 10.18 -6.30
N GLN A 212 -12.61 10.31 -6.60
CA GLN A 212 -13.13 10.50 -7.97
C GLN A 212 -14.06 11.71 -8.05
N PHE A 213 -13.78 12.62 -8.99
CA PHE A 213 -14.56 13.84 -9.23
C PHE A 213 -15.52 13.65 -10.41
N VAL A 214 -16.83 13.75 -10.17
CA VAL A 214 -17.85 13.73 -11.23
C VAL A 214 -18.62 15.05 -11.24
N GLN A 215 -18.60 15.73 -12.39
CA GLN A 215 -19.31 17.00 -12.59
C GLN A 215 -20.83 16.83 -12.57
N LYS A 216 -21.54 17.90 -12.20
CA LYS A 216 -22.99 18.02 -12.28
C LYS A 216 -23.36 19.05 -13.34
N THR A 217 -23.95 18.57 -14.43
CA THR A 217 -24.38 19.38 -15.60
C THR A 217 -25.68 20.16 -15.37
N ASP A 218 -26.38 19.94 -14.25
CA ASP A 218 -27.51 20.75 -13.82
C ASP A 218 -27.06 22.18 -13.49
N GLU A 219 -27.32 23.14 -14.38
CA GLU A 219 -27.00 24.56 -14.18
C GLU A 219 -27.74 25.18 -12.99
N SER A 220 -28.96 24.73 -12.69
CA SER A 220 -29.82 25.27 -11.64
C SER A 220 -29.42 24.82 -10.23
N GLY A 221 -28.86 23.62 -10.11
CA GLY A 221 -28.51 22.99 -8.83
C GLY A 221 -27.41 23.72 -8.06
N PRO A 222 -27.38 23.61 -6.72
CA PRO A 222 -26.40 24.32 -5.88
C PRO A 222 -24.99 23.73 -5.92
N HIS A 223 -24.79 22.55 -6.53
CA HIS A 223 -23.55 21.79 -6.52
C HIS A 223 -22.90 21.73 -7.90
N SER A 224 -21.56 21.77 -7.95
CA SER A 224 -20.75 21.66 -9.17
C SER A 224 -20.25 20.24 -9.42
N HIS A 225 -19.94 19.51 -8.35
CA HIS A 225 -19.42 18.14 -8.41
C HIS A 225 -20.00 17.28 -7.30
N ARG A 226 -20.06 15.97 -7.55
CA ARG A 226 -19.99 14.95 -6.50
C ARG A 226 -18.55 14.44 -6.44
N LEU A 227 -18.02 14.34 -5.22
CA LEU A 227 -16.69 13.79 -4.94
C LEU A 227 -16.89 12.46 -4.21
N TYR A 228 -16.54 11.35 -4.86
CA TYR A 228 -16.55 10.00 -4.29
C TYR A 228 -15.19 9.67 -3.68
N TYR A 229 -15.18 8.86 -2.64
CA TYR A 229 -13.96 8.43 -1.94
C TYR A 229 -14.23 7.22 -1.05
N LEU A 230 -13.17 6.49 -0.71
CA LEU A 230 -13.19 5.53 0.38
C LEU A 230 -12.85 6.23 1.71
N GLY A 231 -13.50 5.82 2.79
CA GLY A 231 -13.17 6.27 4.15
C GLY A 231 -13.95 5.51 5.23
N MET A 232 -13.55 5.69 6.50
CA MET A 232 -14.25 5.12 7.65
C MET A 232 -15.19 6.14 8.28
N PRO A 233 -16.53 6.01 8.13
CA PRO A 233 -17.49 6.96 8.69
C PRO A 233 -17.51 6.91 10.22
N TYR A 234 -17.76 8.06 10.87
CA TYR A 234 -17.72 8.20 12.33
C TYR A 234 -18.56 7.14 13.06
N GLY A 235 -17.90 6.36 13.93
CA GLY A 235 -18.50 5.26 14.69
C GLY A 235 -18.37 3.88 14.04
N SER A 236 -18.04 3.80 12.76
CA SER A 236 -17.66 2.55 12.09
C SER A 236 -16.19 2.20 12.34
N ARG A 237 -15.82 0.94 12.06
CA ARG A 237 -14.44 0.45 11.94
C ARG A 237 -14.13 -0.14 10.55
N GLU A 238 -15.08 -0.02 9.63
CA GLU A 238 -14.98 -0.53 8.26
C GLU A 238 -14.87 0.63 7.27
N ASN A 239 -13.97 0.47 6.31
CA ASN A 239 -13.80 1.36 5.18
C ASN A 239 -14.92 1.11 4.16
N SER A 240 -15.55 2.17 3.67
CA SER A 240 -16.72 2.06 2.78
C SER A 240 -16.75 3.21 1.77
N LEU A 241 -17.60 3.07 0.75
CA LEU A 241 -17.84 4.12 -0.25
C LEU A 241 -18.65 5.26 0.35
N LEU A 242 -18.07 6.46 0.27
CA LEU A 242 -18.61 7.71 0.76
C LEU A 242 -18.63 8.75 -0.37
N TYR A 243 -19.47 9.77 -0.23
CA TYR A 243 -19.47 10.91 -1.14
C TYR A 243 -19.69 12.24 -0.42
N SER A 244 -19.26 13.32 -1.07
CA SER A 244 -19.50 14.71 -0.67
C SER A 244 -20.02 15.55 -1.84
N GLU A 245 -20.78 16.59 -1.53
CA GLU A 245 -21.37 17.52 -2.50
C GLU A 245 -20.57 18.83 -2.54
N ILE A 246 -19.90 19.11 -3.66
CA ILE A 246 -19.10 20.32 -3.81
C ILE A 246 -20.01 21.47 -4.29
N PRO A 247 -20.20 22.57 -3.53
CA PRO A 247 -21.07 23.67 -3.97
C PRO A 247 -20.49 24.45 -5.16
N LYS A 248 -21.33 25.18 -5.88
CA LYS A 248 -20.92 26.15 -6.92
C LYS A 248 -20.39 27.47 -6.36
N LYS A 249 -20.79 27.83 -5.13
CA LYS A 249 -20.39 29.08 -4.44
C LYS A 249 -20.18 28.81 -2.95
N VAL A 250 -19.13 29.39 -2.38
CA VAL A 250 -18.77 29.29 -0.95
C VAL A 250 -18.71 30.71 -0.35
N ARG A 251 -19.07 30.85 0.93
CA ARG A 251 -18.92 32.10 1.69
C ARG A 251 -17.48 32.20 2.18
N LYS A 252 -16.76 33.28 1.87
CA LYS A 252 -15.33 33.43 2.20
C LYS A 252 -15.08 33.59 3.70
N GLU A 253 -16.13 33.92 4.45
CA GLU A 253 -16.11 34.31 5.85
C GLU A 253 -16.33 33.12 6.81
N ALA A 254 -16.53 31.91 6.27
CA ALA A 254 -16.86 30.71 7.05
C ALA A 254 -16.19 29.45 6.49
N LEU A 255 -15.58 28.66 7.36
CA LEU A 255 -15.05 27.33 7.02
C LEU A 255 -16.21 26.40 6.63
N LEU A 256 -16.24 25.97 5.37
CA LEU A 256 -17.18 24.94 4.90
C LEU A 256 -16.58 23.55 5.17
N LEU A 257 -17.19 22.79 6.08
CA LEU A 257 -16.92 21.36 6.25
C LEU A 257 -17.92 20.53 5.43
N LEU A 258 -17.43 19.64 4.57
CA LEU A 258 -18.23 18.77 3.72
C LEU A 258 -18.75 17.57 4.52
N SER A 259 -20.06 17.34 4.45
CA SER A 259 -20.70 16.17 5.08
C SER A 259 -20.31 14.89 4.34
N TRP A 260 -19.71 13.93 5.05
CA TRP A 260 -19.47 12.59 4.51
C TRP A 260 -20.80 11.83 4.46
N LYS A 261 -21.36 11.66 3.26
CA LYS A 261 -22.59 10.89 3.04
C LYS A 261 -22.22 9.44 2.73
N GLN A 262 -22.90 8.50 3.37
CA GLN A 262 -22.74 7.08 3.03
C GLN A 262 -23.39 6.81 1.68
N MET A 263 -22.69 6.04 0.84
CA MET A 263 -23.22 5.57 -0.43
C MET A 263 -23.99 4.25 -0.27
N LEU A 264 -23.54 3.40 0.65
CA LEU A 264 -24.06 2.05 0.88
C LEU A 264 -24.92 1.97 2.15
N ASP A 265 -26.11 1.38 2.06
CA ASP A 265 -27.07 1.23 3.16
C ASP A 265 -26.72 0.04 4.08
N HIS A 266 -26.23 0.33 5.29
CA HIS A 266 -25.95 -0.63 6.39
C HIS A 266 -25.15 -1.89 5.97
N PHE A 267 -24.32 -1.76 4.95
CA PHE A 267 -23.60 -2.86 4.32
C PHE A 267 -22.40 -3.32 5.16
N GLN A 268 -22.38 -4.58 5.57
CA GLN A 268 -21.24 -5.23 6.22
C GLN A 268 -20.26 -5.69 5.13
N ALA A 269 -19.16 -4.94 4.97
CA ALA A 269 -18.18 -5.21 3.91
C ALA A 269 -17.06 -6.17 4.37
N THR A 270 -16.98 -6.45 5.67
CA THR A 270 -16.00 -7.34 6.29
C THR A 270 -16.62 -8.72 6.57
N PRO A 271 -15.93 -9.85 6.29
CA PRO A 271 -16.39 -11.18 6.68
C PRO A 271 -16.66 -11.32 8.18
N HIS A 272 -17.48 -12.29 8.57
CA HIS A 272 -17.66 -12.63 9.99
C HIS A 272 -16.30 -12.92 10.66
N HIS A 273 -16.06 -12.31 11.82
CA HIS A 273 -14.78 -12.31 12.54
C HIS A 273 -13.55 -11.79 11.77
N GLY A 274 -13.71 -11.22 10.57
CA GLY A 274 -12.59 -10.77 9.73
C GLY A 274 -11.81 -11.90 9.06
N VAL A 275 -12.39 -13.10 8.96
CA VAL A 275 -11.76 -14.26 8.29
C VAL A 275 -11.97 -14.14 6.77
N TYR A 276 -10.94 -13.64 6.10
CA TYR A 276 -10.86 -13.52 4.64
C TYR A 276 -10.47 -14.83 3.96
N SER A 277 -10.60 -14.90 2.63
CA SER A 277 -9.93 -15.95 1.84
C SER A 277 -8.40 -15.84 1.99
N ARG A 278 -7.67 -16.95 1.81
CA ARG A 278 -6.19 -16.94 1.91
C ARG A 278 -5.54 -16.06 0.84
N GLU A 279 -6.15 -16.02 -0.36
CA GLU A 279 -5.76 -15.11 -1.44
C GLU A 279 -5.93 -13.63 -1.06
N GLU A 280 -7.07 -13.25 -0.46
CA GLU A 280 -7.26 -11.87 -0.02
C GLU A 280 -6.36 -11.53 1.19
N GLU A 281 -6.19 -12.42 2.17
CA GLU A 281 -5.27 -12.21 3.29
C GLU A 281 -3.84 -11.91 2.80
N LEU A 282 -3.34 -12.71 1.84
CA LEU A 282 -2.02 -12.52 1.25
C LEU A 282 -1.94 -11.24 0.40
N LEU A 283 -2.94 -10.96 -0.44
CA LEU A 283 -3.00 -9.72 -1.21
C LEU A 283 -3.01 -8.48 -0.31
N ARG A 284 -3.68 -8.57 0.85
CA ARG A 284 -3.71 -7.51 1.87
C ARG A 284 -2.37 -7.36 2.59
N GLU A 285 -1.61 -8.43 2.82
CA GLU A 285 -0.21 -8.31 3.26
C GLU A 285 0.67 -7.60 2.23
N ARG A 286 0.68 -8.07 0.97
CA ARG A 286 1.51 -7.50 -0.11
C ARG A 286 1.18 -6.01 -0.32
N LYS A 287 -0.11 -5.65 -0.39
CA LYS A 287 -0.60 -4.25 -0.46
C LYS A 287 -0.50 -3.47 0.87
N ARG A 288 -0.03 -4.10 1.96
CA ARG A 288 0.16 -3.51 3.30
C ARG A 288 -1.13 -2.91 3.91
N LEU A 289 -2.29 -3.53 3.62
CA LEU A 289 -3.65 -3.06 3.92
C LEU A 289 -4.16 -3.45 5.33
N GLY A 290 -3.80 -2.65 6.33
CA GLY A 290 -4.22 -2.85 7.73
C GLY A 290 -5.66 -2.43 8.10
N VAL A 291 -6.56 -2.17 7.14
CA VAL A 291 -7.93 -1.64 7.39
C VAL A 291 -9.01 -2.52 6.76
N PHE A 292 -10.05 -2.83 7.53
CA PHE A 292 -11.18 -3.69 7.15
C PHE A 292 -12.22 -2.98 6.27
N GLY A 293 -13.14 -3.73 5.66
CA GLY A 293 -14.10 -3.24 4.66
C GLY A 293 -13.51 -3.10 3.26
N ILE A 294 -14.13 -2.26 2.42
CA ILE A 294 -13.76 -2.06 1.01
C ILE A 294 -12.38 -1.42 0.91
N THR A 295 -11.44 -2.07 0.22
CA THR A 295 -10.03 -1.62 0.14
C THR A 295 -9.68 -0.86 -1.14
N SER A 296 -10.41 -1.10 -2.23
CA SER A 296 -10.33 -0.40 -3.51
C SER A 296 -11.67 -0.58 -4.27
N TYR A 297 -11.92 0.29 -5.25
CA TYR A 297 -13.05 0.15 -6.18
C TYR A 297 -12.63 0.55 -7.60
N ASP A 298 -13.34 0.03 -8.58
CA ASP A 298 -13.25 0.47 -9.98
C ASP A 298 -14.50 1.28 -10.36
N PHE A 299 -14.38 2.20 -11.32
CA PHE A 299 -15.41 3.17 -11.66
C PHE A 299 -15.41 3.55 -13.15
N HIS A 300 -16.56 3.38 -13.82
CA HIS A 300 -16.75 3.76 -15.21
C HIS A 300 -17.61 5.04 -15.33
N SER A 301 -16.96 6.14 -15.73
CA SER A 301 -17.50 7.51 -15.63
C SER A 301 -18.79 7.78 -16.40
N GLU A 302 -19.00 7.18 -17.58
CA GLU A 302 -20.18 7.47 -18.42
C GLU A 302 -21.45 6.78 -17.89
N SER A 303 -21.32 5.54 -17.43
CA SER A 303 -22.43 4.75 -16.87
C SER A 303 -22.63 5.03 -15.37
N GLY A 304 -21.65 5.62 -14.68
CA GLY A 304 -21.67 5.78 -13.23
C GLY A 304 -21.56 4.45 -12.48
N LEU A 305 -21.06 3.39 -13.12
CA LEU A 305 -20.94 2.05 -12.54
C LEU A 305 -19.73 2.01 -11.59
N PHE A 306 -19.96 1.54 -10.37
CA PHE A 306 -18.93 1.17 -9.39
C PHE A 306 -18.88 -0.35 -9.27
N LEU A 307 -17.68 -0.93 -9.25
CA LEU A 307 -17.42 -2.36 -9.02
C LEU A 307 -16.41 -2.51 -7.87
N PHE A 308 -16.68 -3.39 -6.91
CA PHE A 308 -15.79 -3.59 -5.77
C PHE A 308 -15.94 -4.98 -5.13
N GLN A 309 -14.86 -5.44 -4.51
CA GLN A 309 -14.84 -6.64 -3.66
C GLN A 309 -15.27 -6.27 -2.24
N ALA A 310 -16.15 -7.08 -1.65
CA ALA A 310 -16.56 -6.96 -0.25
C ALA A 310 -17.00 -8.33 0.29
N SER A 311 -16.61 -8.63 1.54
CA SER A 311 -16.48 -10.01 2.02
C SER A 311 -15.71 -10.88 1.00
N ASN A 312 -16.10 -12.12 0.75
CA ASN A 312 -15.50 -12.98 -0.26
C ASN A 312 -16.25 -12.94 -1.62
N SER A 313 -16.96 -11.85 -1.92
CA SER A 313 -17.83 -11.72 -3.11
C SER A 313 -17.69 -10.36 -3.80
N LEU A 314 -18.32 -10.22 -4.98
CA LEU A 314 -18.25 -9.02 -5.82
C LEU A 314 -19.59 -8.29 -5.84
N PHE A 315 -19.52 -6.98 -5.70
CA PHE A 315 -20.67 -6.08 -5.60
C PHE A 315 -20.56 -4.92 -6.59
N HIS A 316 -21.71 -4.44 -7.05
CA HIS A 316 -21.79 -3.25 -7.89
C HIS A 316 -22.91 -2.29 -7.47
N CYS A 317 -22.76 -1.02 -7.84
CA CYS A 317 -23.82 -0.02 -7.74
C CYS A 317 -23.69 1.02 -8.89
N ARG A 318 -24.70 1.88 -9.06
CA ARG A 318 -24.74 2.90 -10.13
C ARG A 318 -25.09 4.26 -9.54
N ASP A 319 -24.23 5.27 -9.72
CA ASP A 319 -24.45 6.66 -9.30
C ASP A 319 -23.65 7.65 -10.17
N GLY A 320 -24.27 8.75 -10.56
CA GLY A 320 -23.75 9.64 -11.59
C GLY A 320 -23.93 9.07 -13.01
N GLY A 321 -23.25 9.69 -13.98
CA GLY A 321 -23.41 9.38 -15.39
C GLY A 321 -24.88 9.48 -15.85
N LYS A 322 -25.29 8.57 -16.73
CA LYS A 322 -26.67 8.50 -17.25
C LYS A 322 -27.73 8.12 -16.20
N ASN A 323 -27.35 7.61 -15.04
CA ASN A 323 -28.28 7.16 -13.99
C ASN A 323 -28.76 8.28 -13.04
N GLY A 324 -28.22 9.49 -13.17
CA GLY A 324 -28.49 10.59 -12.23
C GLY A 324 -27.80 10.39 -10.88
N PHE A 325 -28.15 11.21 -9.87
CA PHE A 325 -27.44 11.24 -8.59
C PHE A 325 -28.35 10.85 -7.40
N MET A 326 -27.97 9.81 -6.65
CA MET A 326 -28.69 9.37 -5.44
C MET A 326 -28.77 10.47 -4.37
N VAL A 327 -29.80 10.43 -3.52
CA VAL A 327 -29.96 11.38 -2.38
C VAL A 327 -29.92 10.64 -1.03
N SER A 328 -30.36 9.38 -1.00
CA SER A 328 -30.21 8.44 0.13
C SER A 328 -29.16 7.36 -0.22
N PRO A 329 -28.58 6.67 0.77
CA PRO A 329 -27.77 5.48 0.53
C PRO A 329 -28.57 4.41 -0.23
N MET A 330 -27.87 3.57 -1.01
CA MET A 330 -28.45 2.44 -1.74
C MET A 330 -27.88 1.11 -1.26
N LYS A 331 -28.59 0.01 -1.48
CA LYS A 331 -28.02 -1.33 -1.26
C LYS A 331 -27.19 -1.71 -2.48
N PRO A 332 -25.94 -2.18 -2.31
CA PRO A 332 -25.17 -2.72 -3.42
C PRO A 332 -25.80 -4.02 -3.90
N LEU A 333 -25.67 -4.30 -5.20
CA LEU A 333 -26.16 -5.52 -5.82
C LEU A 333 -25.02 -6.54 -5.84
N GLU A 334 -25.27 -7.74 -5.32
CA GLU A 334 -24.31 -8.85 -5.39
C GLU A 334 -24.32 -9.45 -6.79
N ILE A 335 -23.13 -9.58 -7.40
CA ILE A 335 -22.96 -10.29 -8.67
C ILE A 335 -22.86 -11.77 -8.35
N LYS A 336 -23.89 -12.55 -8.70
CA LYS A 336 -23.88 -14.03 -8.58
C LYS A 336 -22.74 -14.65 -9.38
N THR A 337 -22.39 -15.89 -9.06
CA THR A 337 -21.36 -16.65 -9.80
C THR A 337 -21.59 -18.15 -9.74
N GLN A 338 -21.05 -18.88 -10.71
CA GLN A 338 -20.88 -20.33 -10.72
C GLN A 338 -19.53 -20.77 -10.10
N CYS A 339 -18.58 -19.84 -9.91
CA CYS A 339 -17.29 -20.11 -9.30
C CYS A 339 -17.42 -20.44 -7.81
N SER A 340 -16.72 -21.49 -7.35
CA SER A 340 -16.69 -21.93 -5.95
C SER A 340 -15.58 -21.27 -5.12
N GLY A 341 -14.51 -20.79 -5.77
CA GLY A 341 -13.43 -20.05 -5.14
C GLY A 341 -13.70 -18.53 -5.04
N PRO A 342 -12.81 -17.75 -4.40
CA PRO A 342 -12.90 -16.30 -4.39
C PRO A 342 -12.76 -15.72 -5.81
N ARG A 343 -13.27 -14.51 -6.02
CA ARG A 343 -13.13 -13.75 -7.26
C ARG A 343 -12.28 -12.51 -6.98
N MET A 344 -11.03 -12.55 -7.42
CA MET A 344 -9.99 -11.57 -7.08
C MET A 344 -9.73 -10.60 -8.24
N ASP A 345 -9.15 -9.43 -7.92
CA ASP A 345 -8.78 -8.38 -8.89
C ASP A 345 -9.89 -8.04 -9.91
N PRO A 346 -11.09 -7.62 -9.47
CA PRO A 346 -12.21 -7.29 -10.34
C PRO A 346 -11.99 -5.96 -11.10
N LYS A 347 -12.23 -5.95 -12.42
CA LYS A 347 -12.13 -4.74 -13.27
C LYS A 347 -13.26 -4.64 -14.29
N ILE A 348 -13.84 -3.45 -14.46
CA ILE A 348 -14.83 -3.13 -15.49
C ILE A 348 -14.11 -3.06 -16.86
N CYS A 349 -14.76 -3.52 -17.93
CA CYS A 349 -14.26 -3.29 -19.29
C CYS A 349 -14.45 -1.82 -19.69
N PRO A 350 -13.40 -1.03 -20.00
CA PRO A 350 -13.56 0.38 -20.36
C PRO A 350 -14.30 0.59 -21.69
N ALA A 351 -14.26 -0.39 -22.58
CA ALA A 351 -14.95 -0.38 -23.87
C ALA A 351 -16.41 -0.89 -23.80
N ASP A 352 -16.82 -1.46 -22.65
CA ASP A 352 -18.19 -1.94 -22.44
C ASP A 352 -18.52 -2.13 -20.94
N PRO A 353 -19.20 -1.19 -20.27
CA PRO A 353 -19.53 -1.33 -18.85
C PRO A 353 -20.59 -2.40 -18.53
N ALA A 354 -21.11 -3.14 -19.52
CA ALA A 354 -21.85 -4.37 -19.24
C ALA A 354 -20.91 -5.52 -18.82
N PHE A 355 -19.65 -5.49 -19.26
CA PHE A 355 -18.66 -6.53 -18.97
C PHE A 355 -17.68 -6.14 -17.86
N PHE A 356 -17.28 -7.15 -17.09
CA PHE A 356 -16.19 -7.06 -16.14
C PHE A 356 -15.39 -8.38 -16.15
N SER A 357 -14.19 -8.33 -15.59
CA SER A 357 -13.28 -9.47 -15.46
C SER A 357 -12.87 -9.68 -14.01
N PHE A 358 -12.42 -10.89 -13.71
CA PHE A 358 -11.84 -11.26 -12.42
C PHE A 358 -10.92 -12.47 -12.58
N ILE A 359 -10.07 -12.71 -11.58
CA ILE A 359 -9.33 -13.97 -11.43
C ILE A 359 -10.14 -14.91 -10.54
N ASN A 360 -10.23 -16.18 -10.91
CA ASN A 360 -10.72 -17.25 -10.04
C ASN A 360 -9.89 -18.52 -10.25
N ASN A 361 -9.39 -19.09 -9.16
CA ASN A 361 -8.53 -20.29 -9.16
C ASN A 361 -7.36 -20.16 -10.16
N SER A 362 -6.60 -19.07 -10.07
CA SER A 362 -5.40 -18.76 -10.89
C SER A 362 -5.62 -18.55 -12.40
N ASP A 363 -6.87 -18.48 -12.88
CA ASP A 363 -7.20 -18.20 -14.29
C ASP A 363 -8.10 -16.96 -14.45
N LEU A 364 -8.10 -16.42 -15.66
CA LEU A 364 -8.85 -15.23 -16.07
C LEU A 364 -10.29 -15.59 -16.50
N TRP A 365 -11.25 -14.83 -15.97
CA TRP A 365 -12.67 -14.93 -16.29
C TRP A 365 -13.23 -13.56 -16.70
N VAL A 366 -14.27 -13.58 -17.54
CA VAL A 366 -15.12 -12.44 -17.88
C VAL A 366 -16.57 -12.77 -17.59
N ALA A 367 -17.34 -11.78 -17.16
CA ALA A 367 -18.75 -11.89 -16.92
C ALA A 367 -19.50 -10.61 -17.31
N ASN A 368 -20.80 -10.74 -17.57
CA ASN A 368 -21.69 -9.64 -17.92
C ASN A 368 -22.66 -9.36 -16.75
N ILE A 369 -22.66 -8.12 -16.23
CA ILE A 369 -23.47 -7.73 -15.06
C ILE A 369 -24.98 -7.64 -15.35
N GLU A 370 -25.38 -7.53 -16.61
CA GLU A 370 -26.77 -7.34 -17.02
C GLU A 370 -27.43 -8.66 -17.47
N THR A 371 -26.68 -9.55 -18.14
CA THR A 371 -27.18 -10.88 -18.53
C THR A 371 -26.90 -11.96 -17.48
N GLY A 372 -25.88 -11.79 -16.65
CA GLY A 372 -25.40 -12.80 -15.72
C GLY A 372 -24.62 -13.95 -16.39
N GLU A 373 -24.23 -13.81 -17.66
CA GLU A 373 -23.31 -14.76 -18.30
C GLU A 373 -21.92 -14.65 -17.68
N GLU A 374 -21.31 -15.80 -17.34
CA GLU A 374 -19.92 -15.91 -16.90
C GLU A 374 -19.15 -16.88 -17.81
N ARG A 375 -17.92 -16.52 -18.17
CA ARG A 375 -17.08 -17.28 -19.10
C ARG A 375 -15.62 -17.28 -18.65
N ARG A 376 -15.03 -18.47 -18.53
CA ARG A 376 -13.58 -18.66 -18.37
C ARG A 376 -12.89 -18.36 -19.69
N LEU A 377 -11.81 -17.59 -19.66
CA LEU A 377 -11.03 -17.22 -20.85
C LEU A 377 -9.72 -17.99 -20.98
N THR A 378 -9.13 -18.42 -19.87
CA THR A 378 -7.84 -19.14 -19.84
C THR A 378 -7.96 -20.44 -19.07
N PHE A 379 -7.20 -21.46 -19.47
CA PHE A 379 -7.30 -22.82 -18.94
C PHE A 379 -5.95 -23.33 -18.39
N CYS A 380 -5.16 -22.42 -17.80
CA CYS A 380 -3.78 -22.68 -17.41
C CYS A 380 -3.67 -23.52 -16.12
N HIS A 381 -4.64 -23.39 -15.21
CA HIS A 381 -4.66 -24.02 -13.89
C HIS A 381 -5.84 -25.02 -13.78
N GLN A 382 -5.62 -26.22 -13.27
CA GLN A 382 -6.68 -27.24 -13.16
C GLN A 382 -7.63 -27.01 -11.98
N GLY A 383 -7.30 -26.06 -11.09
CA GLY A 383 -8.07 -25.76 -9.88
C GLY A 383 -7.74 -26.68 -8.72
N LEU A 384 -6.57 -27.33 -8.76
CA LEU A 384 -6.06 -28.14 -7.65
C LEU A 384 -5.55 -27.21 -6.55
N SER A 385 -5.65 -27.66 -5.29
CA SER A 385 -5.13 -26.91 -4.15
C SER A 385 -3.64 -27.16 -3.88
N ASN A 386 -2.98 -28.03 -4.65
CA ASN A 386 -1.57 -28.35 -4.49
C ASN A 386 -0.70 -27.59 -5.50
N VAL A 387 -0.03 -26.55 -5.01
CA VAL A 387 0.91 -25.68 -5.75
C VAL A 387 2.11 -26.44 -6.37
N LEU A 388 2.34 -27.70 -5.96
CA LEU A 388 3.32 -28.59 -6.61
C LEU A 388 2.82 -29.17 -7.93
N ASP A 389 1.54 -29.55 -8.01
CA ASP A 389 0.96 -30.28 -9.14
C ASP A 389 0.37 -29.33 -10.20
N ASP A 390 -0.01 -28.12 -9.80
CA ASP A 390 -0.72 -27.12 -10.62
C ASP A 390 0.06 -25.77 -10.61
N PRO A 391 1.22 -25.69 -11.28
CA PRO A 391 2.19 -24.60 -11.09
C PRO A 391 2.01 -23.40 -12.03
N LYS A 392 0.92 -23.34 -12.80
CA LYS A 392 0.67 -22.32 -13.82
C LYS A 392 -0.43 -21.36 -13.42
N SER A 393 -0.36 -20.12 -13.89
CA SER A 393 -1.43 -19.13 -13.70
C SER A 393 -1.49 -18.13 -14.86
N ALA A 394 -2.66 -17.52 -15.04
CA ALA A 394 -2.91 -16.51 -16.07
C ALA A 394 -3.61 -15.28 -15.47
N GLY A 395 -3.10 -14.09 -15.79
CA GLY A 395 -3.62 -12.81 -15.29
C GLY A 395 -3.20 -12.48 -13.85
N VAL A 396 -2.39 -13.32 -13.22
CA VAL A 396 -1.93 -13.19 -11.82
C VAL A 396 -0.52 -12.57 -11.77
N ALA A 397 -0.26 -11.73 -10.77
CA ALA A 397 1.09 -11.31 -10.43
C ALA A 397 1.71 -12.26 -9.37
N THR A 398 2.91 -12.79 -9.63
CA THR A 398 3.60 -13.69 -8.70
C THR A 398 4.10 -12.99 -7.44
N PHE A 399 4.53 -13.77 -6.44
CA PHE A 399 4.97 -13.28 -5.13
C PHE A 399 5.96 -12.10 -5.20
N VAL A 400 7.03 -12.22 -6.00
CA VAL A 400 8.06 -11.17 -6.17
C VAL A 400 7.47 -9.91 -6.81
N ILE A 401 6.62 -10.09 -7.82
CA ILE A 401 6.01 -8.98 -8.57
C ILE A 401 5.02 -8.19 -7.68
N GLN A 402 4.40 -8.84 -6.70
CA GLN A 402 3.59 -8.16 -5.67
C GLN A 402 4.41 -7.54 -4.52
N GLU A 403 5.43 -8.21 -3.97
CA GLU A 403 6.18 -7.73 -2.79
C GLU A 403 7.26 -6.69 -3.14
N GLU A 404 8.00 -6.87 -4.25
CA GLU A 404 9.17 -6.04 -4.61
C GLU A 404 8.85 -4.93 -5.61
N PHE A 405 7.88 -5.16 -6.51
CA PHE A 405 7.59 -4.26 -7.65
C PHE A 405 6.28 -3.48 -7.51
N ASP A 406 5.52 -3.62 -6.42
CA ASP A 406 4.20 -2.99 -6.21
C ASP A 406 3.16 -3.29 -7.33
N ARG A 407 3.30 -4.38 -8.11
CA ARG A 407 2.40 -4.71 -9.23
C ARG A 407 1.43 -5.84 -8.86
N PHE A 408 0.22 -5.47 -8.42
CA PHE A 408 -0.76 -6.41 -7.86
C PHE A 408 -1.74 -7.05 -8.87
N THR A 409 -1.40 -7.07 -10.16
CA THR A 409 -2.20 -7.68 -11.23
C THR A 409 -1.31 -8.18 -12.36
N GLY A 410 -1.78 -9.16 -13.13
CA GLY A 410 -1.17 -9.63 -14.37
C GLY A 410 -2.07 -9.51 -15.60
N TYR A 411 -3.16 -8.70 -15.57
CA TYR A 411 -4.03 -8.53 -16.74
C TYR A 411 -4.59 -7.11 -16.92
N TRP A 412 -4.82 -6.73 -18.19
CA TRP A 412 -5.18 -5.37 -18.61
C TRP A 412 -6.17 -5.38 -19.79
N TRP A 413 -7.38 -4.84 -19.58
CA TRP A 413 -8.36 -4.61 -20.64
C TRP A 413 -7.83 -3.65 -21.72
N CYS A 414 -8.11 -3.96 -22.98
CA CYS A 414 -8.03 -2.97 -24.05
C CYS A 414 -9.11 -1.88 -23.83
N PRO A 415 -8.76 -0.59 -23.95
CA PRO A 415 -9.70 0.51 -23.68
C PRO A 415 -10.74 0.72 -24.80
N THR A 416 -10.50 0.15 -25.98
CA THR A 416 -11.38 0.20 -27.15
C THR A 416 -11.85 -1.19 -27.54
N ALA A 417 -12.98 -1.27 -28.26
CA ALA A 417 -13.49 -2.49 -28.87
C ALA A 417 -13.25 -2.45 -30.38
N SER A 418 -12.98 -3.61 -30.98
CA SER A 418 -12.86 -3.75 -32.43
C SER A 418 -14.16 -4.29 -33.04
N TRP A 419 -14.42 -3.94 -34.29
CA TRP A 419 -15.48 -4.48 -35.14
C TRP A 419 -14.91 -5.26 -36.35
N GLU A 420 -13.61 -5.59 -36.30
CA GLU A 420 -12.92 -6.41 -37.31
C GLU A 420 -13.41 -7.86 -37.22
N GLY A 421 -14.08 -8.36 -38.27
CA GLY A 421 -14.55 -9.75 -38.35
C GLY A 421 -15.91 -9.90 -39.03
N SER A 422 -16.71 -10.84 -38.55
CA SER A 422 -18.08 -11.08 -39.00
C SER A 422 -18.99 -9.88 -38.73
N GLU A 423 -19.83 -9.51 -39.69
CA GLU A 423 -20.73 -8.36 -39.56
C GLU A 423 -21.57 -8.40 -38.27
N GLY A 424 -21.53 -7.31 -37.50
CA GLY A 424 -22.34 -7.13 -36.29
C GLY A 424 -21.76 -7.72 -34.99
N LEU A 425 -20.58 -8.36 -35.01
CA LEU A 425 -19.90 -8.81 -33.78
C LEU A 425 -18.93 -7.76 -33.25
N LYS A 426 -18.97 -7.52 -31.94
CA LYS A 426 -18.04 -6.66 -31.21
C LYS A 426 -16.93 -7.51 -30.59
N THR A 427 -15.67 -7.25 -30.93
CA THR A 427 -14.51 -7.96 -30.38
C THR A 427 -13.91 -7.16 -29.22
N LEU A 428 -13.81 -7.79 -28.06
CA LEU A 428 -13.15 -7.27 -26.85
C LEU A 428 -11.84 -8.03 -26.58
N ARG A 429 -10.84 -7.34 -26.04
CA ARG A 429 -9.47 -7.84 -25.87
C ARG A 429 -8.95 -7.61 -24.44
N ILE A 430 -8.23 -8.58 -23.88
CA ILE A 430 -7.49 -8.49 -22.62
C ILE A 430 -6.05 -8.97 -22.84
N LEU A 431 -5.07 -8.11 -22.54
CA LEU A 431 -3.67 -8.52 -22.40
C LEU A 431 -3.50 -9.21 -21.05
N TYR A 432 -2.82 -10.35 -21.00
CA TYR A 432 -2.48 -11.03 -19.74
C TYR A 432 -1.07 -11.59 -19.75
N GLU A 433 -0.51 -11.73 -18.55
CA GLU A 433 0.69 -12.50 -18.28
C GLU A 433 0.31 -13.95 -17.98
N GLU A 434 0.91 -14.89 -18.69
CA GLU A 434 0.93 -16.31 -18.35
C GLU A 434 2.25 -16.62 -17.64
N VAL A 435 2.14 -17.41 -16.57
CA VAL A 435 3.23 -17.72 -15.63
C VAL A 435 3.35 -19.23 -15.47
N ASP A 436 4.58 -19.74 -15.49
CA ASP A 436 4.94 -21.11 -15.09
C ASP A 436 5.95 -21.08 -13.94
N GLU A 437 5.48 -21.41 -12.73
CA GLU A 437 6.29 -21.48 -11.52
C GLU A 437 6.91 -22.88 -11.27
N SER A 438 6.82 -23.83 -12.21
CA SER A 438 7.26 -25.24 -11.99
C SER A 438 8.68 -25.35 -11.44
N GLU A 439 9.57 -24.51 -11.97
CA GLU A 439 11.01 -24.45 -11.69
C GLU A 439 11.37 -23.58 -10.46
N VAL A 440 10.38 -22.93 -9.83
CA VAL A 440 10.56 -22.08 -8.65
C VAL A 440 10.53 -22.93 -7.39
N GLU A 441 11.50 -22.73 -6.49
CA GLU A 441 11.61 -23.48 -5.24
C GLU A 441 10.36 -23.32 -4.36
N VAL A 442 9.97 -24.39 -3.66
CA VAL A 442 8.81 -24.40 -2.77
C VAL A 442 9.27 -24.40 -1.31
N ILE A 443 8.76 -23.42 -0.54
CA ILE A 443 8.91 -23.36 0.92
C ILE A 443 7.58 -23.64 1.61
N HIS A 444 7.65 -24.11 2.86
CA HIS A 444 6.48 -24.39 3.68
C HIS A 444 6.46 -23.40 4.85
N VAL A 445 5.37 -22.64 4.99
CA VAL A 445 5.17 -21.64 6.06
C VAL A 445 4.03 -22.13 6.97
N PRO A 446 4.11 -22.00 8.31
CA PRO A 446 3.03 -22.43 9.19
C PRO A 446 1.70 -21.76 8.84
N SER A 447 0.63 -22.55 8.78
CA SER A 447 -0.71 -22.06 8.43
C SER A 447 -1.32 -21.23 9.58
N PRO A 448 -2.16 -20.20 9.33
CA PRO A 448 -2.79 -19.41 10.38
C PRO A 448 -3.68 -20.23 11.34
N ALA A 449 -4.24 -21.35 10.86
CA ALA A 449 -4.99 -22.31 11.67
C ALA A 449 -4.04 -23.20 12.50
N LEU A 450 -3.45 -22.63 13.55
CA LEU A 450 -2.41 -23.25 14.38
C LEU A 450 -2.85 -24.59 14.98
N GLU A 451 -4.12 -24.77 15.29
CA GLU A 451 -4.73 -26.00 15.82
C GLU A 451 -4.58 -27.18 14.85
N GLU A 452 -4.66 -26.93 13.55
CA GLU A 452 -4.49 -27.95 12.51
C GLU A 452 -3.04 -28.42 12.38
N ARG A 453 -2.07 -27.61 12.84
CA ARG A 453 -0.62 -27.88 12.79
C ARG A 453 -0.09 -28.19 11.38
N LYS A 454 -0.72 -27.58 10.36
CA LYS A 454 -0.33 -27.64 8.95
C LYS A 454 0.61 -26.50 8.55
N THR A 455 1.18 -26.63 7.35
CA THR A 455 1.89 -25.58 6.63
C THR A 455 1.24 -25.32 5.29
N ASP A 456 1.24 -24.07 4.85
CA ASP A 456 0.89 -23.68 3.48
C ASP A 456 2.16 -23.71 2.62
N SER A 457 2.04 -24.13 1.36
CA SER A 457 3.15 -24.23 0.41
C SER A 457 3.22 -22.98 -0.49
N TYR A 458 4.42 -22.38 -0.60
CA TYR A 458 4.66 -21.17 -1.38
C TYR A 458 5.77 -21.39 -2.41
N ARG A 459 5.52 -20.98 -3.66
CA ARG A 459 6.58 -20.73 -4.64
C ARG A 459 7.36 -19.49 -4.20
N TYR A 460 8.66 -19.64 -4.02
CA TYR A 460 9.53 -18.63 -3.42
C TYR A 460 10.90 -18.64 -4.11
N PRO A 461 11.14 -17.76 -5.10
CA PRO A 461 12.44 -17.67 -5.76
C PRO A 461 13.43 -16.95 -4.84
N ARG A 462 14.26 -17.71 -4.13
CA ARG A 462 15.37 -17.16 -3.34
C ARG A 462 16.42 -16.52 -4.25
N THR A 463 17.21 -15.61 -3.70
CA THR A 463 18.32 -14.98 -4.44
C THR A 463 19.23 -16.05 -5.06
N GLY A 464 19.42 -15.96 -6.37
CA GLY A 464 20.21 -16.92 -7.16
C GLY A 464 19.45 -18.14 -7.71
N SER A 465 18.24 -18.48 -7.24
CA SER A 465 17.43 -19.54 -7.86
C SER A 465 16.76 -19.06 -9.16
N LYS A 466 16.00 -19.94 -9.82
CA LYS A 466 15.16 -19.54 -10.96
C LYS A 466 14.00 -18.67 -10.48
N ASN A 467 13.66 -17.65 -11.27
CA ASN A 467 12.35 -16.99 -11.25
C ASN A 467 11.35 -17.84 -12.07
N PRO A 468 10.03 -17.58 -11.99
CA PRO A 468 9.07 -18.21 -12.90
C PRO A 468 9.36 -17.89 -14.37
N LYS A 469 8.95 -18.76 -15.28
CA LYS A 469 8.90 -18.42 -16.71
C LYS A 469 7.66 -17.56 -16.94
N ILE A 470 7.79 -16.54 -17.79
CA ILE A 470 6.71 -15.57 -18.07
C ILE A 470 6.52 -15.40 -19.58
N ALA A 471 5.29 -15.14 -19.99
CA ALA A 471 4.93 -14.75 -21.35
C ALA A 471 3.75 -13.78 -21.34
N LEU A 472 3.71 -12.84 -22.29
CA LEU A 472 2.51 -12.07 -22.57
C LEU A 472 1.65 -12.80 -23.60
N LYS A 473 0.36 -12.88 -23.32
CA LYS A 473 -0.70 -13.44 -24.16
C LYS A 473 -1.86 -12.45 -24.30
N LEU A 474 -2.74 -12.72 -25.24
CA LEU A 474 -3.91 -11.88 -25.55
C LEU A 474 -5.16 -12.77 -25.60
N ALA A 475 -6.12 -12.52 -24.72
CA ALA A 475 -7.42 -13.16 -24.75
C ALA A 475 -8.38 -12.26 -25.53
N GLU A 476 -8.99 -12.79 -26.58
CA GLU A 476 -10.05 -12.12 -27.33
C GLU A 476 -11.38 -12.86 -27.15
N PHE A 477 -12.49 -12.11 -27.12
CA PHE A 477 -13.82 -12.70 -27.18
C PHE A 477 -14.77 -11.81 -27.98
N GLN A 478 -15.72 -12.43 -28.67
CA GLN A 478 -16.69 -11.73 -29.51
C GLN A 478 -18.06 -11.75 -28.86
N THR A 479 -18.75 -10.62 -28.93
CA THR A 479 -20.09 -10.44 -28.39
C THR A 479 -21.07 -10.02 -29.48
N ASP A 480 -22.31 -10.49 -29.38
CA ASP A 480 -23.40 -10.06 -30.26
C ASP A 480 -24.04 -8.75 -29.77
N SER A 481 -25.01 -8.25 -30.55
CA SER A 481 -25.77 -7.03 -30.23
C SER A 481 -26.68 -7.14 -28.99
N GLN A 482 -26.75 -8.31 -28.34
CA GLN A 482 -27.42 -8.54 -27.05
C GLN A 482 -26.43 -8.64 -25.88
N GLY A 483 -25.12 -8.51 -26.14
CA GLY A 483 -24.08 -8.62 -25.11
C GLY A 483 -23.84 -10.07 -24.64
N LYS A 484 -24.17 -11.06 -25.46
CA LYS A 484 -23.87 -12.48 -25.20
C LYS A 484 -22.52 -12.86 -25.82
N ILE A 485 -21.75 -13.71 -25.15
CA ILE A 485 -20.44 -14.18 -25.63
C ILE A 485 -20.62 -15.28 -26.68
N VAL A 486 -20.22 -14.99 -27.92
CA VAL A 486 -20.35 -15.85 -29.11
C VAL A 486 -19.13 -16.77 -29.25
N SER A 487 -17.93 -16.22 -29.09
CA SER A 487 -16.66 -16.93 -29.24
C SER A 487 -15.60 -16.40 -28.26
N THR A 488 -14.60 -17.22 -27.96
CA THR A 488 -13.45 -16.92 -27.09
C THR A 488 -12.20 -17.53 -27.71
N GLN A 489 -11.10 -16.78 -27.77
CA GLN A 489 -9.84 -17.20 -28.38
C GLN A 489 -8.65 -16.75 -27.53
N GLU A 490 -7.87 -17.71 -27.03
CA GLU A 490 -6.53 -17.44 -26.52
C GLU A 490 -5.56 -17.22 -27.70
N LYS A 491 -4.70 -16.20 -27.58
CA LYS A 491 -3.63 -15.89 -28.53
C LYS A 491 -2.30 -15.72 -27.82
N GLU A 492 -1.24 -16.12 -28.49
CA GLU A 492 0.14 -16.05 -28.03
C GLU A 492 1.01 -15.26 -29.01
N LEU A 493 2.15 -14.76 -28.56
CA LEU A 493 3.13 -14.12 -29.45
C LEU A 493 3.57 -15.09 -30.55
N VAL A 494 3.67 -14.59 -31.79
CA VAL A 494 4.03 -15.39 -32.97
C VAL A 494 5.35 -16.16 -32.82
N GLN A 495 6.31 -15.57 -32.10
CA GLN A 495 7.56 -16.20 -31.66
C GLN A 495 7.61 -16.20 -30.11
N PRO A 496 8.31 -17.16 -29.45
CA PRO A 496 8.31 -17.27 -28.00
C PRO A 496 8.80 -16.00 -27.29
N PHE A 497 8.22 -15.67 -26.13
CA PHE A 497 8.58 -14.47 -25.36
C PHE A 497 10.09 -14.41 -25.02
N SER A 498 10.67 -15.53 -24.59
CA SER A 498 12.11 -15.66 -24.30
C SER A 498 13.01 -15.65 -25.54
N SER A 499 12.46 -15.84 -26.74
CA SER A 499 13.18 -15.66 -28.01
C SER A 499 13.15 -14.20 -28.46
N LEU A 500 12.00 -13.52 -28.31
CA LEU A 500 11.84 -12.09 -28.64
C LEU A 500 12.55 -11.16 -27.64
N PHE A 501 12.62 -11.53 -26.36
CA PHE A 501 13.14 -10.70 -25.27
C PHE A 501 14.12 -11.48 -24.36
N PRO A 502 15.25 -11.98 -24.90
CA PRO A 502 16.09 -13.00 -24.23
C PRO A 502 16.81 -12.55 -22.96
N LYS A 503 16.85 -11.25 -22.65
CA LYS A 503 17.41 -10.70 -21.41
C LYS A 503 16.36 -10.42 -20.33
N VAL A 504 15.08 -10.52 -20.64
CA VAL A 504 13.99 -10.05 -19.78
C VAL A 504 13.63 -11.11 -18.75
N GLU A 505 13.71 -10.72 -17.47
CA GLU A 505 13.41 -11.57 -16.32
C GLU A 505 12.10 -11.14 -15.63
N TYR A 506 11.71 -9.87 -15.75
CA TYR A 506 10.54 -9.29 -15.07
C TYR A 506 9.74 -8.37 -15.99
N ILE A 507 8.40 -8.51 -15.97
CA ILE A 507 7.46 -7.54 -16.55
C ILE A 507 7.06 -6.58 -15.43
N ALA A 508 7.73 -5.42 -15.35
CA ALA A 508 7.57 -4.49 -14.25
C ALA A 508 6.19 -3.79 -14.25
N ARG A 509 5.69 -3.43 -15.44
CA ARG A 509 4.37 -2.82 -15.69
C ARG A 509 3.87 -3.23 -17.08
N ALA A 510 2.57 -3.18 -17.30
CA ALA A 510 1.97 -3.28 -18.64
C ALA A 510 0.63 -2.54 -18.71
N GLY A 511 0.09 -2.41 -19.92
CA GLY A 511 -1.19 -1.75 -20.19
C GLY A 511 -1.45 -1.59 -21.69
N TRP A 512 -2.21 -0.57 -22.05
CA TRP A 512 -2.58 -0.23 -23.44
C TRP A 512 -2.38 1.25 -23.74
N THR A 513 -2.16 1.59 -25.01
CA THR A 513 -2.33 2.97 -25.52
C THR A 513 -3.81 3.34 -25.50
N ARG A 514 -4.13 4.64 -25.43
CA ARG A 514 -5.52 5.12 -25.20
C ARG A 514 -6.51 4.75 -26.30
N ASP A 515 -6.01 4.50 -27.50
CA ASP A 515 -6.72 4.04 -28.70
C ASP A 515 -6.84 2.50 -28.78
N GLY A 516 -6.11 1.75 -27.94
CA GLY A 516 -5.99 0.29 -28.03
C GLY A 516 -5.14 -0.22 -29.21
N LYS A 517 -4.46 0.67 -29.95
CA LYS A 517 -3.63 0.33 -31.13
C LYS A 517 -2.42 -0.52 -30.76
N TYR A 518 -1.87 -0.33 -29.56
CA TYR A 518 -0.79 -1.14 -28.99
C TYR A 518 -1.08 -1.51 -27.53
N ALA A 519 -0.80 -2.75 -27.16
CA ALA A 519 -0.43 -3.07 -25.80
C ALA A 519 0.96 -2.49 -25.52
N TRP A 520 1.31 -2.23 -24.26
CA TRP A 520 2.66 -1.84 -23.86
C TRP A 520 3.11 -2.57 -22.60
N ALA A 521 4.41 -2.74 -22.46
CA ALA A 521 5.04 -3.32 -21.28
C ALA A 521 6.37 -2.64 -20.94
N MET A 522 6.68 -2.58 -19.65
CA MET A 522 8.00 -2.26 -19.11
C MET A 522 8.68 -3.55 -18.71
N PHE A 523 9.79 -3.87 -19.35
CA PHE A 523 10.60 -5.04 -19.08
C PHE A 523 11.86 -4.67 -18.30
N LEU A 524 12.32 -5.57 -17.44
CA LEU A 524 13.58 -5.47 -16.71
C LEU A 524 14.45 -6.71 -16.92
N ASP A 525 15.77 -6.49 -16.94
CA ASP A 525 16.77 -7.54 -16.82
C ASP A 525 16.88 -8.09 -15.39
N ARG A 526 17.50 -9.27 -15.25
CA ARG A 526 17.72 -9.94 -13.97
C ARG A 526 18.57 -9.11 -12.97
N PRO A 527 19.65 -8.40 -13.41
CA PRO A 527 20.35 -7.40 -12.59
C PRO A 527 19.58 -6.12 -12.20
N GLN A 528 18.38 -5.89 -12.76
CA GLN A 528 17.58 -4.67 -12.57
C GLN A 528 18.35 -3.37 -12.87
N GLN A 529 19.17 -3.38 -13.93
CA GLN A 529 20.02 -2.29 -14.38
C GLN A 529 19.71 -1.84 -15.83
N TRP A 530 18.82 -2.55 -16.52
CA TRP A 530 18.36 -2.30 -17.88
C TRP A 530 16.84 -2.41 -17.96
N LEU A 531 16.16 -1.28 -18.19
CA LEU A 531 14.72 -1.22 -18.44
C LEU A 531 14.44 -0.92 -19.91
N GLN A 532 13.45 -1.60 -20.48
CA GLN A 532 12.92 -1.31 -21.82
C GLN A 532 11.41 -1.09 -21.76
N LEU A 533 10.93 -0.06 -22.44
CA LEU A 533 9.50 0.19 -22.69
C LEU A 533 9.18 -0.25 -24.10
N VAL A 534 8.27 -1.22 -24.24
CA VAL A 534 7.99 -1.91 -25.51
C VAL A 534 6.50 -1.81 -25.85
N LEU A 535 6.20 -1.47 -27.10
CA LEU A 535 4.86 -1.58 -27.68
C LEU A 535 4.69 -2.95 -28.37
N LEU A 536 3.52 -3.56 -28.20
CA LEU A 536 3.14 -4.85 -28.76
C LEU A 536 1.83 -4.67 -29.55
N PRO A 537 1.86 -4.69 -30.90
CA PRO A 537 0.65 -4.59 -31.70
C PRO A 537 -0.23 -5.85 -31.52
N PRO A 538 -1.58 -5.76 -31.45
CA PRO A 538 -2.45 -6.93 -31.35
C PRO A 538 -2.26 -7.97 -32.46
N ALA A 539 -1.84 -7.55 -33.66
CA ALA A 539 -1.54 -8.43 -34.79
C ALA A 539 -0.26 -9.29 -34.60
N LEU A 540 0.56 -9.02 -33.58
CA LEU A 540 1.72 -9.85 -33.20
C LEU A 540 1.29 -11.13 -32.45
N PHE A 541 0.02 -11.20 -32.02
CA PHE A 541 -0.56 -12.32 -31.28
C PHE A 541 -1.41 -13.20 -32.22
N ILE A 542 -1.01 -14.47 -32.39
CA ILE A 542 -1.69 -15.46 -33.22
C ILE A 542 -2.51 -16.43 -32.35
N PRO A 543 -3.59 -17.07 -32.87
CA PRO A 543 -4.34 -18.09 -32.14
C PRO A 543 -3.43 -19.23 -31.66
N SER A 544 -3.48 -19.55 -30.37
CA SER A 544 -2.70 -20.66 -29.82
C SER A 544 -3.33 -22.00 -30.22
N THR A 545 -2.54 -22.90 -30.81
CA THR A 545 -2.97 -24.22 -31.29
C THR A 545 -1.83 -25.24 -31.15
N GLU A 546 -2.18 -26.49 -30.81
CA GLU A 546 -1.25 -27.62 -30.76
C GLU A 546 -0.81 -28.09 -32.17
N ASN A 547 -1.54 -27.68 -33.22
CA ASN A 547 -1.22 -28.06 -34.59
C ASN A 547 -0.18 -27.10 -35.20
N GLU A 548 1.05 -27.59 -35.37
CA GLU A 548 2.18 -26.84 -35.93
C GLU A 548 1.89 -26.28 -37.34
N GLU A 549 1.15 -26.98 -38.20
CA GLU A 549 0.80 -26.50 -39.54
C GLU A 549 -0.15 -25.30 -39.47
N GLN A 550 -1.14 -25.35 -38.56
CA GLN A 550 -2.04 -24.21 -38.31
C GLN A 550 -1.27 -23.02 -37.70
N ARG A 551 -0.39 -23.27 -36.72
CA ARG A 551 0.47 -22.24 -36.12
C ARG A 551 1.33 -21.57 -37.19
N LEU A 552 1.97 -22.34 -38.07
CA LEU A 552 2.80 -21.85 -39.15
C LEU A 552 1.99 -21.08 -40.21
N ALA A 553 0.77 -21.52 -40.50
CA ALA A 553 -0.15 -20.78 -41.37
C ALA A 553 -0.57 -19.43 -40.77
N SER A 554 -0.87 -19.37 -39.46
CA SER A 554 -1.12 -18.09 -38.77
C SER A 554 0.12 -17.20 -38.69
N ALA A 555 1.31 -17.77 -38.46
CA ALA A 555 2.57 -17.01 -38.45
C ALA A 555 2.89 -16.37 -39.80
N ARG A 556 2.68 -17.10 -40.91
CA ARG A 556 2.78 -16.57 -42.29
C ARG A 556 1.75 -15.48 -42.61
N ALA A 557 0.62 -15.46 -41.89
CA ALA A 557 -0.43 -14.46 -42.08
C ALA A 557 -0.19 -13.16 -41.30
N VAL A 558 0.79 -13.11 -40.38
CA VAL A 558 1.19 -11.87 -39.69
C VAL A 558 1.87 -10.95 -40.72
N PRO A 559 1.37 -9.71 -40.94
CA PRO A 559 1.98 -8.79 -41.89
C PRO A 559 3.44 -8.46 -41.50
N ARG A 560 4.37 -8.55 -42.46
CA ARG A 560 5.82 -8.44 -42.18
C ARG A 560 6.26 -7.13 -41.49
N ASN A 561 5.48 -6.05 -41.62
CA ASN A 561 5.73 -4.78 -40.96
C ASN A 561 5.30 -4.75 -39.47
N VAL A 562 4.46 -5.68 -39.01
CA VAL A 562 4.12 -5.86 -37.59
C VAL A 562 5.35 -6.37 -36.85
N GLN A 563 5.72 -5.72 -35.74
CA GLN A 563 6.83 -6.09 -34.87
C GLN A 563 6.63 -5.49 -33.48
N PRO A 564 7.32 -5.98 -32.44
CA PRO A 564 7.46 -5.23 -31.19
C PRO A 564 8.33 -3.99 -31.42
N TYR A 565 8.01 -2.89 -30.74
CA TYR A 565 8.72 -1.60 -30.85
C TYR A 565 9.27 -1.19 -29.49
N VAL A 566 10.58 -1.24 -29.28
CA VAL A 566 11.24 -0.73 -28.07
C VAL A 566 11.36 0.79 -28.19
N VAL A 567 10.44 1.52 -27.56
CA VAL A 567 10.28 2.98 -27.70
C VAL A 567 11.02 3.79 -26.64
N TYR A 568 11.48 3.17 -25.56
CA TYR A 568 12.37 3.79 -24.58
C TYR A 568 13.25 2.76 -23.90
N GLU A 569 14.42 3.20 -23.43
CA GLU A 569 15.40 2.35 -22.76
C GLU A 569 16.12 3.15 -21.68
N GLU A 570 16.28 2.57 -20.49
CA GLU A 570 16.95 3.19 -19.35
C GLU A 570 18.01 2.24 -18.80
N VAL A 571 19.24 2.74 -18.66
CA VAL A 571 20.40 1.95 -18.24
C VAL A 571 21.12 2.65 -17.09
N THR A 572 21.53 1.91 -16.07
CA THR A 572 22.13 2.48 -14.86
C THR A 572 23.20 1.59 -14.23
N ASN A 573 24.24 2.22 -13.69
CA ASN A 573 25.27 1.55 -12.89
C ASN A 573 24.85 1.34 -11.42
N VAL A 574 23.62 1.71 -11.03
CA VAL A 574 23.05 1.49 -9.69
C VAL A 574 21.96 0.42 -9.75
N TRP A 575 20.68 0.80 -9.81
CA TRP A 575 19.51 -0.06 -10.06
C TRP A 575 18.37 0.79 -10.63
N ILE A 576 17.40 0.17 -11.31
CA ILE A 576 16.20 0.85 -11.82
C ILE A 576 15.12 0.90 -10.74
N ASN A 577 14.79 2.11 -10.27
CA ASN A 577 13.61 2.34 -9.44
C ASN A 577 12.33 2.26 -10.29
N VAL A 578 11.63 1.12 -10.28
CA VAL A 578 10.36 0.95 -11.01
C VAL A 578 9.29 1.90 -10.48
N HIS A 579 8.55 2.52 -11.41
CA HIS A 579 7.58 3.56 -11.07
C HIS A 579 6.44 3.66 -12.09
N ASP A 580 5.30 4.21 -11.65
CA ASP A 580 4.01 4.13 -12.36
C ASP A 580 3.84 5.16 -13.48
N ILE A 581 4.74 6.16 -13.57
CA ILE A 581 4.67 7.23 -14.58
C ILE A 581 5.04 6.71 -15.98
N PHE A 582 4.01 6.55 -16.82
CA PHE A 582 4.06 6.55 -18.28
C PHE A 582 2.71 7.07 -18.82
N TYR A 583 2.75 8.01 -19.78
CA TYR A 583 1.55 8.59 -20.39
C TYR A 583 1.74 8.71 -21.91
N PRO A 584 1.23 7.76 -22.71
CA PRO A 584 1.21 7.91 -24.17
C PRO A 584 0.13 8.90 -24.58
N PHE A 585 0.51 9.89 -25.39
CA PHE A 585 -0.45 10.76 -26.05
C PHE A 585 -1.16 10.02 -27.20
N PRO A 586 -2.35 10.46 -27.66
CA PRO A 586 -2.95 9.99 -28.91
C PRO A 586 -1.99 10.17 -30.09
N GLN A 587 -1.92 9.18 -30.97
CA GLN A 587 -1.22 9.29 -32.26
C GLN A 587 -2.18 9.86 -33.32
N SER A 588 -1.70 10.70 -34.23
CA SER A 588 -2.50 11.10 -35.38
C SER A 588 -2.61 9.97 -36.41
N GLU A 589 -3.68 9.93 -37.19
CA GLU A 589 -3.82 8.95 -38.27
C GLU A 589 -2.71 9.14 -39.32
N GLY A 590 -1.95 8.07 -39.58
CA GLY A 590 -0.84 8.08 -40.53
C GLY A 590 0.52 8.52 -39.99
N GLU A 591 0.66 8.85 -38.69
CA GLU A 591 1.97 9.13 -38.09
C GLU A 591 2.67 7.86 -37.59
N ASP A 592 3.90 7.63 -38.10
CA ASP A 592 4.82 6.59 -37.62
C ASP A 592 5.58 7.03 -36.34
N GLU A 593 4.93 7.74 -35.42
CA GLU A 593 5.56 8.31 -34.22
C GLU A 593 4.69 8.11 -32.97
N LEU A 594 5.33 7.88 -31.82
CA LEU A 594 4.69 7.94 -30.50
C LEU A 594 5.34 9.03 -29.65
N CYS A 595 4.57 10.06 -29.32
CA CYS A 595 4.90 11.00 -28.26
C CYS A 595 4.36 10.49 -26.90
N PHE A 596 5.15 10.59 -25.84
CA PHE A 596 4.76 10.19 -24.49
C PHE A 596 5.47 10.99 -23.39
N LEU A 597 4.89 11.03 -22.20
CA LEU A 597 5.58 11.47 -20.98
C LEU A 597 6.08 10.25 -20.19
N ARG A 598 7.33 10.33 -19.72
CA ARG A 598 8.00 9.31 -18.91
C ARG A 598 8.82 10.01 -17.83
N ALA A 599 8.84 9.47 -16.61
CA ALA A 599 9.85 9.86 -15.64
C ALA A 599 11.11 8.99 -15.80
N ASN A 600 12.30 9.53 -15.52
CA ASN A 600 13.57 8.83 -15.60
C ASN A 600 14.52 9.40 -14.53
N GLU A 601 15.18 8.51 -13.78
CA GLU A 601 16.16 8.86 -12.76
C GLU A 601 17.62 8.66 -13.24
N CYS A 602 17.82 7.69 -14.13
CA CYS A 602 19.13 7.24 -14.64
C CYS A 602 19.96 8.37 -15.25
N LYS A 603 19.34 9.34 -15.92
CA LYS A 603 20.03 10.40 -16.67
C LYS A 603 20.74 11.44 -15.81
N THR A 604 20.25 11.73 -14.61
CA THR A 604 20.84 12.78 -13.73
C THR A 604 21.26 12.22 -12.37
N GLY A 605 20.65 11.12 -11.93
CA GLY A 605 20.69 10.66 -10.54
C GLY A 605 19.51 11.17 -9.69
N PHE A 606 18.53 11.85 -10.29
CA PHE A 606 17.26 12.26 -9.68
C PHE A 606 16.10 12.01 -10.65
N CYS A 607 14.97 11.50 -10.15
CA CYS A 607 13.78 11.26 -10.96
C CYS A 607 13.18 12.56 -11.51
N HIS A 608 13.16 12.72 -12.84
CA HIS A 608 12.59 13.88 -13.53
C HIS A 608 11.63 13.48 -14.66
N LEU A 609 10.73 14.38 -15.05
CA LEU A 609 9.83 14.20 -16.19
C LEU A 609 10.50 14.57 -17.52
N TYR A 610 10.29 13.73 -18.52
CA TYR A 610 10.73 13.91 -19.90
C TYR A 610 9.53 13.72 -20.82
N LYS A 611 9.41 14.57 -21.84
CA LYS A 611 8.59 14.32 -23.03
C LYS A 611 9.49 13.66 -24.07
N VAL A 612 9.10 12.50 -24.57
CA VAL A 612 9.87 11.70 -25.53
C VAL A 612 9.02 11.46 -26.77
N THR A 613 9.59 11.58 -27.96
CA THR A 613 8.95 11.15 -29.21
C THR A 613 9.84 10.14 -29.91
N ALA A 614 9.34 8.91 -30.09
CA ALA A 614 10.05 7.81 -30.74
C ALA A 614 9.42 7.50 -32.12
N VAL A 615 10.25 7.18 -33.12
CA VAL A 615 9.78 6.87 -34.49
C VAL A 615 9.62 5.36 -34.66
N LEU A 616 8.41 4.91 -34.98
CA LEU A 616 7.99 3.51 -35.09
C LEU A 616 8.35 2.90 -36.45
N LYS A 617 9.64 2.97 -36.81
CA LYS A 617 10.14 2.43 -38.09
C LYS A 617 10.01 0.91 -38.12
N SER A 618 9.31 0.38 -39.12
CA SER A 618 9.18 -1.06 -39.33
C SER A 618 10.32 -1.61 -40.21
N GLN A 619 11.08 -2.59 -39.71
CA GLN A 619 12.19 -3.19 -40.48
C GLN A 619 11.73 -4.22 -41.51
N GLY A 620 10.74 -5.05 -41.17
CA GLY A 620 10.17 -6.06 -42.06
C GLY A 620 10.71 -7.47 -41.78
N TYR A 621 10.00 -8.26 -40.97
CA TYR A 621 10.41 -9.61 -40.57
C TYR A 621 9.53 -10.69 -41.21
N ASP A 622 10.10 -11.88 -41.46
CA ASP A 622 9.29 -13.06 -41.78
C ASP A 622 9.05 -13.88 -40.52
N TRP A 623 7.85 -13.75 -39.96
CA TRP A 623 7.50 -14.39 -38.69
C TRP A 623 7.31 -15.91 -38.78
N SER A 624 7.36 -16.49 -39.98
CA SER A 624 7.28 -17.95 -40.17
C SER A 624 8.61 -18.68 -40.01
N GLU A 625 9.74 -17.96 -39.98
CA GLU A 625 11.06 -18.52 -39.66
C GLU A 625 11.40 -18.31 -38.16
N PRO A 626 12.14 -19.23 -37.51
CA PRO A 626 12.55 -19.05 -36.11
C PRO A 626 13.45 -17.83 -35.93
N PHE A 627 13.03 -16.89 -35.08
CA PHE A 627 13.71 -15.60 -34.92
C PHE A 627 14.50 -15.48 -33.61
N SER A 628 15.67 -14.84 -33.68
CA SER A 628 16.47 -14.44 -32.52
C SER A 628 17.05 -13.04 -32.77
N PRO A 629 16.64 -12.00 -32.01
CA PRO A 629 17.03 -10.62 -32.24
C PRO A 629 18.48 -10.35 -31.86
N ARG A 630 19.08 -9.35 -32.51
CA ARG A 630 20.31 -8.70 -32.03
C ARG A 630 19.98 -7.72 -30.89
N GLU A 631 21.03 -7.21 -30.26
CA GLU A 631 20.94 -6.43 -29.01
C GLU A 631 20.11 -5.14 -29.11
N ASP A 632 20.02 -4.52 -30.30
CA ASP A 632 19.23 -3.32 -30.59
C ASP A 632 18.12 -3.55 -31.66
N GLU A 633 17.78 -4.80 -32.01
CA GLU A 633 16.98 -5.16 -33.20
C GLU A 633 15.62 -4.45 -33.32
N PHE A 634 14.93 -4.26 -32.19
CA PHE A 634 13.59 -3.65 -32.11
C PHE A 634 13.62 -2.18 -31.65
N LYS A 635 14.80 -1.55 -31.60
CA LYS A 635 15.02 -0.25 -30.96
C LYS A 635 14.60 0.90 -31.85
N CYS A 636 13.60 1.65 -31.41
CA CYS A 636 13.10 2.83 -32.13
C CYS A 636 14.06 4.01 -31.94
N PRO A 637 14.43 4.74 -33.02
CA PRO A 637 15.19 5.97 -32.88
C PRO A 637 14.33 7.05 -32.19
N ILE A 638 14.90 7.68 -31.17
CA ILE A 638 14.29 8.83 -30.49
C ILE A 638 14.49 10.07 -31.37
N LYS A 639 13.39 10.74 -31.72
CA LYS A 639 13.36 11.97 -32.54
C LYS A 639 13.62 13.21 -31.71
N GLU A 640 12.95 13.30 -30.56
CA GLU A 640 13.14 14.36 -29.57
C GLU A 640 13.02 13.78 -28.16
N GLU A 641 13.77 14.38 -27.23
CA GLU A 641 13.60 14.14 -25.81
C GLU A 641 13.83 15.45 -25.04
N ILE A 642 12.78 15.93 -24.38
CA ILE A 642 12.74 17.24 -23.72
C ILE A 642 12.59 17.01 -22.21
N ALA A 643 13.62 17.38 -21.44
CA ALA A 643 13.57 17.38 -19.98
C ALA A 643 12.62 18.49 -19.49
N LEU A 644 11.46 18.11 -18.95
CA LEU A 644 10.43 19.04 -18.45
C LEU A 644 10.75 19.55 -17.04
N THR A 645 11.52 18.79 -16.27
CA THR A 645 11.96 19.15 -14.91
C THR A 645 13.43 18.84 -14.72
N SER A 646 14.14 19.62 -13.89
CA SER A 646 15.54 19.38 -13.55
C SER A 646 15.95 19.99 -12.20
N GLY A 647 16.97 19.42 -11.56
CA GLY A 647 17.64 19.94 -10.36
C GLY A 647 18.07 18.84 -9.38
N GLU A 648 18.53 19.21 -8.19
CA GLU A 648 18.90 18.27 -7.12
C GLU A 648 17.69 17.88 -6.24
N TRP A 649 16.62 17.43 -6.88
CA TRP A 649 15.33 17.08 -6.27
C TRP A 649 14.58 16.09 -7.17
N GLU A 650 13.63 15.32 -6.64
CA GLU A 650 12.96 14.24 -7.38
C GLU A 650 11.44 14.43 -7.54
N VAL A 651 10.91 13.91 -8.66
CA VAL A 651 9.48 13.76 -8.95
C VAL A 651 8.99 12.45 -8.36
N LEU A 652 7.91 12.51 -7.57
CA LEU A 652 7.34 11.35 -6.90
C LEU A 652 6.58 10.47 -7.90
N ALA A 653 7.12 9.28 -8.14
CA ALA A 653 6.62 8.36 -9.16
C ALA A 653 6.12 7.00 -8.61
N ARG A 654 6.22 6.80 -7.29
CA ARG A 654 5.95 5.53 -6.58
C ARG A 654 4.85 5.67 -5.52
N HIS A 655 4.35 4.52 -5.05
CA HIS A 655 3.37 4.39 -3.96
C HIS A 655 2.09 5.23 -4.18
N GLY A 656 1.55 5.21 -5.40
CA GLY A 656 0.34 5.98 -5.77
C GLY A 656 0.60 7.44 -6.16
N SER A 657 1.85 7.91 -6.05
CA SER A 657 2.25 9.20 -6.65
C SER A 657 2.29 9.07 -8.17
N LYS A 658 1.53 9.93 -8.85
CA LYS A 658 1.39 9.91 -10.31
C LYS A 658 1.35 11.34 -10.87
N ILE A 659 1.38 11.44 -12.19
CA ILE A 659 1.09 12.67 -12.92
C ILE A 659 -0.39 12.75 -13.34
N TRP A 660 -0.86 13.96 -13.61
CA TRP A 660 -2.10 14.22 -14.33
C TRP A 660 -1.81 15.18 -15.49
N VAL A 661 -2.20 14.81 -16.70
CA VAL A 661 -1.84 15.54 -17.93
C VAL A 661 -3.08 16.20 -18.51
N ASN A 662 -3.10 17.53 -18.57
CA ASN A 662 -4.15 18.28 -19.24
C ASN A 662 -3.73 18.53 -20.70
N GLU A 663 -4.40 17.84 -21.62
CA GLU A 663 -4.12 17.91 -23.06
C GLU A 663 -4.68 19.15 -23.75
N GLU A 664 -5.62 19.86 -23.11
CA GLU A 664 -6.18 21.13 -23.58
C GLU A 664 -5.20 22.27 -23.28
N THR A 665 -4.76 22.39 -22.02
CA THR A 665 -3.89 23.48 -21.57
C THR A 665 -2.39 23.20 -21.68
N LYS A 666 -2.02 21.99 -22.14
CA LYS A 666 -0.62 21.56 -22.36
C LYS A 666 0.23 21.53 -21.08
N LEU A 667 -0.42 21.20 -19.96
CA LEU A 667 0.18 21.17 -18.62
C LEU A 667 0.27 19.76 -18.06
N VAL A 668 1.34 19.47 -17.32
CA VAL A 668 1.47 18.27 -16.49
C VAL A 668 1.58 18.66 -15.01
N TYR A 669 0.68 18.10 -14.21
CA TYR A 669 0.64 18.24 -12.75
C TYR A 669 1.33 17.03 -12.13
N PHE A 670 2.20 17.26 -11.15
CA PHE A 670 3.02 16.21 -10.53
C PHE A 670 3.34 16.53 -9.07
N GLN A 671 3.76 15.52 -8.29
CA GLN A 671 4.27 15.72 -6.93
C GLN A 671 5.80 15.60 -6.90
N GLY A 672 6.47 16.30 -5.99
CA GLY A 672 7.95 16.31 -5.92
C GLY A 672 8.54 16.97 -4.68
N THR A 673 9.86 16.94 -4.57
CA THR A 673 10.65 17.45 -3.43
C THR A 673 11.41 18.76 -3.72
N LYS A 674 11.00 19.51 -4.75
CA LYS A 674 11.71 20.72 -5.26
C LYS A 674 11.99 21.79 -4.20
N ASP A 675 11.04 22.12 -3.33
CA ASP A 675 11.26 23.10 -2.24
C ASP A 675 12.13 22.52 -1.10
N THR A 676 11.99 21.23 -0.78
CA THR A 676 12.79 20.52 0.25
C THR A 676 12.55 19.00 0.21
N PRO A 677 13.56 18.15 0.49
CA PRO A 677 13.38 16.70 0.65
C PRO A 677 12.53 16.30 1.87
N LEU A 678 12.11 17.27 2.70
CA LEU A 678 11.26 17.03 3.88
C LEU A 678 9.76 17.24 3.60
N GLU A 679 9.38 17.83 2.46
CA GLU A 679 7.98 18.19 2.16
C GLU A 679 7.63 17.78 0.72
N HIS A 680 6.57 16.98 0.59
CA HIS A 680 6.01 16.64 -0.70
C HIS A 680 5.04 17.75 -1.09
N HIS A 681 5.18 18.30 -2.28
CA HIS A 681 4.27 19.32 -2.81
C HIS A 681 3.74 18.95 -4.19
N LEU A 682 2.56 19.47 -4.52
CA LEU A 682 1.99 19.48 -5.86
C LEU A 682 2.54 20.67 -6.66
N TYR A 683 2.98 20.41 -7.89
CA TYR A 683 3.46 21.40 -8.86
C TYR A 683 2.78 21.22 -10.22
N VAL A 684 2.93 22.21 -11.09
CA VAL A 684 2.54 22.18 -12.49
C VAL A 684 3.62 22.80 -13.38
N VAL A 685 3.80 22.27 -14.59
CA VAL A 685 4.71 22.76 -15.63
C VAL A 685 4.08 22.51 -17.02
N SER A 686 4.45 23.28 -18.04
CA SER A 686 4.10 22.96 -19.43
C SER A 686 4.93 21.78 -19.95
N TYR A 687 4.32 20.93 -20.79
CA TYR A 687 5.04 19.89 -21.52
C TYR A 687 5.35 20.25 -22.98
N GLU A 688 4.92 21.42 -23.46
CA GLU A 688 5.34 21.98 -24.76
C GLU A 688 6.59 22.86 -24.62
N ALA A 689 6.63 23.71 -23.59
CA ALA A 689 7.78 24.54 -23.27
C ALA A 689 8.26 24.26 -21.83
N ALA A 690 9.36 23.51 -21.70
CA ALA A 690 10.01 23.29 -20.41
C ALA A 690 10.51 24.64 -19.84
N GLY A 691 9.99 25.04 -18.68
CA GLY A 691 10.13 26.41 -18.17
C GLY A 691 9.81 26.53 -16.68
N GLU A 692 8.92 27.46 -16.32
CA GLU A 692 8.56 27.68 -14.91
C GLU A 692 7.76 26.51 -14.32
N ILE A 693 8.15 26.10 -13.10
CA ILE A 693 7.48 25.05 -12.32
C ILE A 693 6.75 25.74 -11.16
N VAL A 694 5.44 25.87 -11.28
CA VAL A 694 4.60 26.57 -10.28
C VAL A 694 4.16 25.59 -9.19
N ARG A 695 4.43 25.91 -7.92
CA ARG A 695 3.94 25.12 -6.77
C ARG A 695 2.51 25.52 -6.39
N LEU A 696 1.64 24.52 -6.24
CA LEU A 696 0.20 24.67 -5.96
C LEU A 696 -0.18 24.37 -4.49
N THR A 697 0.78 24.03 -3.64
CA THR A 697 0.57 23.71 -2.21
C THR A 697 1.41 24.61 -1.31
N THR A 698 0.97 24.78 -0.05
CA THR A 698 1.57 25.70 0.92
C THR A 698 2.76 25.07 1.64
N PRO A 699 3.92 25.76 1.77
CA PRO A 699 5.07 25.22 2.49
C PRO A 699 4.81 25.13 4.00
N GLY A 700 5.62 24.32 4.70
CA GLY A 700 5.48 24.00 6.13
C GLY A 700 4.65 22.75 6.42
N PHE A 701 4.21 22.04 5.38
CA PHE A 701 3.44 20.79 5.44
C PHE A 701 3.87 19.86 4.31
N SER A 702 3.84 18.55 4.54
CA SER A 702 3.98 17.55 3.47
C SER A 702 2.59 17.11 2.99
N HIS A 703 2.39 17.11 1.67
CA HIS A 703 1.11 16.90 1.00
C HIS A 703 1.07 15.59 0.19
N SER A 704 -0.10 14.97 0.16
CA SER A 704 -0.49 13.92 -0.79
C SER A 704 -1.74 14.41 -1.54
N CYS A 705 -1.66 14.52 -2.87
CA CYS A 705 -2.66 15.21 -3.68
C CYS A 705 -3.36 14.31 -4.70
N SER A 706 -4.58 14.71 -5.07
CA SER A 706 -5.35 14.12 -6.18
C SER A 706 -6.08 15.20 -6.99
N MET A 707 -5.79 15.27 -8.30
CA MET A 707 -6.46 16.21 -9.21
C MET A 707 -7.85 15.69 -9.65
N SER A 708 -8.77 16.63 -9.89
CA SER A 708 -9.98 16.44 -10.72
C SER A 708 -9.57 16.02 -12.13
N GLN A 709 -10.30 15.07 -12.72
CA GLN A 709 -10.13 14.69 -14.13
C GLN A 709 -10.37 15.86 -15.11
N ASN A 710 -11.04 16.92 -14.64
CA ASN A 710 -11.35 18.14 -15.40
C ASN A 710 -10.38 19.30 -15.04
N PHE A 711 -9.33 19.03 -14.27
CA PHE A 711 -8.24 19.96 -13.92
C PHE A 711 -8.65 21.29 -13.25
N ASP A 712 -9.86 21.34 -12.69
CA ASP A 712 -10.45 22.55 -12.09
C ASP A 712 -10.35 22.58 -10.55
N MET A 713 -10.17 21.40 -9.93
CA MET A 713 -10.03 21.21 -8.48
C MET A 713 -8.98 20.14 -8.16
N PHE A 714 -8.49 20.15 -6.92
CA PHE A 714 -7.71 19.04 -6.36
C PHE A 714 -8.02 18.86 -4.87
N VAL A 715 -7.83 17.64 -4.37
CA VAL A 715 -7.79 17.35 -2.93
C VAL A 715 -6.33 17.34 -2.48
N SER A 716 -6.08 17.82 -1.26
CA SER A 716 -4.81 17.64 -0.57
C SER A 716 -5.05 17.04 0.81
N HIS A 717 -4.52 15.84 1.02
CA HIS A 717 -4.34 15.22 2.33
C HIS A 717 -2.94 15.61 2.82
N TYR A 718 -2.84 16.44 3.86
CA TYR A 718 -1.58 17.06 4.27
C TYR A 718 -1.40 17.08 5.78
N SER A 719 -0.15 17.13 6.23
CA SER A 719 0.19 17.18 7.66
C SER A 719 1.57 17.80 7.89
N SER A 720 1.91 18.12 9.14
CA SER A 720 3.26 18.50 9.54
C SER A 720 3.71 17.66 10.74
N VAL A 721 4.97 17.77 11.16
CA VAL A 721 5.51 17.06 12.32
C VAL A 721 4.73 17.37 13.62
N SER A 722 4.15 18.57 13.71
CA SER A 722 3.36 19.07 14.84
C SER A 722 1.85 19.05 14.60
N THR A 723 1.36 19.23 13.37
CA THR A 723 -0.06 19.34 13.03
C THR A 723 -0.61 18.01 12.48
N PRO A 724 -1.64 17.41 13.13
CA PRO A 724 -2.32 16.21 12.63
C PRO A 724 -2.90 16.39 11.22
N PRO A 725 -3.17 15.29 10.49
CA PRO A 725 -3.57 15.38 9.09
C PRO A 725 -4.90 16.11 8.88
N CYS A 726 -4.94 16.95 7.84
CA CYS A 726 -6.13 17.54 7.26
C CYS A 726 -6.39 16.96 5.86
N VAL A 727 -7.64 17.03 5.39
CA VAL A 727 -8.00 16.78 3.99
C VAL A 727 -8.85 17.95 3.49
N HIS A 728 -8.29 18.77 2.61
CA HIS A 728 -8.94 19.97 2.06
C HIS A 728 -9.09 19.88 0.54
N VAL A 729 -10.16 20.48 0.02
CA VAL A 729 -10.44 20.64 -1.41
C VAL A 729 -10.12 22.06 -1.84
N TYR A 730 -9.29 22.18 -2.87
CA TYR A 730 -8.88 23.43 -3.49
C TYR A 730 -9.48 23.54 -4.89
N LYS A 731 -9.92 24.74 -5.27
CA LYS A 731 -10.31 25.08 -6.64
C LYS A 731 -9.21 25.90 -7.29
N LEU A 732 -8.77 25.51 -8.49
CA LEU A 732 -7.86 26.31 -9.30
C LEU A 732 -8.61 27.49 -9.91
N SER A 733 -8.02 28.69 -9.86
CA SER A 733 -8.69 29.93 -10.28
C SER A 733 -7.69 31.02 -10.66
N GLY A 734 -7.42 31.12 -11.95
CA GLY A 734 -6.79 32.26 -12.62
C GLY A 734 -7.65 32.69 -13.81
N PRO A 735 -7.13 33.53 -14.72
CA PRO A 735 -7.73 33.71 -16.04
C PRO A 735 -7.42 32.46 -16.92
N ASP A 736 -8.03 32.37 -18.09
CA ASP A 736 -7.94 31.17 -18.95
C ASP A 736 -6.90 31.30 -20.09
N ASP A 737 -6.40 32.51 -20.33
CA ASP A 737 -5.25 32.81 -21.21
C ASP A 737 -3.91 32.41 -20.59
N ASP A 738 -3.80 32.48 -19.25
CA ASP A 738 -2.68 31.97 -18.47
C ASP A 738 -3.11 30.77 -17.59
N PRO A 739 -3.18 29.55 -18.16
CA PRO A 739 -3.56 28.36 -17.42
C PRO A 739 -2.49 27.88 -16.43
N LEU A 740 -1.23 28.29 -16.58
CA LEU A 740 -0.11 27.85 -15.74
C LEU A 740 -0.19 28.48 -14.34
N HIS A 741 -0.52 29.78 -14.26
CA HIS A 741 -0.56 30.53 -13.00
C HIS A 741 -1.93 30.51 -12.31
N LYS A 742 -2.81 29.54 -12.62
CA LYS A 742 -4.13 29.39 -12.00
C LYS A 742 -4.01 29.12 -10.49
N GLN A 743 -4.40 30.11 -9.70
CA GLN A 743 -4.12 30.13 -8.25
C GLN A 743 -4.97 29.11 -7.47
N PRO A 744 -4.38 28.34 -6.54
CA PRO A 744 -5.09 27.40 -5.69
C PRO A 744 -5.88 28.14 -4.59
N ARG A 745 -7.21 28.08 -4.64
CA ARG A 745 -8.09 28.67 -3.62
C ARG A 745 -8.72 27.58 -2.77
N PHE A 746 -8.56 27.65 -1.45
CA PHE A 746 -9.30 26.81 -0.52
C PHE A 746 -10.81 26.92 -0.81
N TRP A 747 -11.48 25.78 -0.97
CA TRP A 747 -12.90 25.71 -1.33
C TRP A 747 -13.72 25.10 -0.20
N ALA A 748 -13.28 23.96 0.35
CA ALA A 748 -13.92 23.31 1.48
C ALA A 748 -12.98 22.34 2.20
N SER A 749 -13.28 22.03 3.46
CA SER A 749 -12.65 20.97 4.23
C SER A 749 -13.44 19.67 4.12
N MET A 750 -12.75 18.53 4.05
CA MET A 750 -13.32 17.20 4.27
C MET A 750 -12.93 16.66 5.65
N MET A 751 -11.72 16.95 6.11
CA MET A 751 -11.21 16.51 7.40
C MET A 751 -10.36 17.62 8.01
N GLU A 752 -10.73 18.07 9.22
CA GLU A 752 -9.90 18.97 10.02
C GLU A 752 -8.96 18.18 10.93
N ALA A 753 -7.85 18.82 11.32
CA ALA A 753 -6.90 18.25 12.27
C ALA A 753 -7.61 17.92 13.59
N ALA A 754 -7.57 16.64 13.99
CA ALA A 754 -8.00 16.22 15.31
C ALA A 754 -7.14 16.90 16.39
N SER A 755 -7.74 17.26 17.54
CA SER A 755 -6.96 17.78 18.66
C SER A 755 -5.88 16.78 19.09
N CYS A 756 -4.61 17.20 19.08
CA CYS A 756 -3.53 16.41 19.67
C CYS A 756 -3.89 16.06 21.13
N PRO A 757 -3.58 14.84 21.60
CA PRO A 757 -3.55 14.56 23.03
C PRO A 757 -2.57 15.54 23.70
N PRO A 758 -2.87 16.08 24.90
CA PRO A 758 -1.96 17.00 25.59
C PRO A 758 -0.59 16.36 25.89
N ASP A 759 -0.55 15.03 25.95
CA ASP A 759 0.66 14.23 26.20
C ASP A 759 1.47 13.93 24.90
N TYR A 760 1.09 14.49 23.74
CA TYR A 760 1.86 14.35 22.50
C TYR A 760 2.77 15.56 22.27
N VAL A 761 4.08 15.35 22.46
CA VAL A 761 5.12 16.31 22.09
C VAL A 761 5.72 15.87 20.74
N PRO A 762 5.62 16.68 19.68
CA PRO A 762 6.21 16.33 18.39
C PRO A 762 7.75 16.35 18.46
N PRO A 763 8.44 15.55 17.63
CA PRO A 763 9.89 15.59 17.56
C PRO A 763 10.39 16.87 16.88
N GLU A 764 11.60 17.32 17.25
CA GLU A 764 12.33 18.35 16.52
C GLU A 764 13.07 17.70 15.35
N ILE A 765 12.89 18.22 14.12
CA ILE A 765 13.73 17.84 12.98
C ILE A 765 15.06 18.60 13.05
N PHE A 766 16.17 17.90 12.87
CA PHE A 766 17.50 18.47 12.76
C PHE A 766 18.20 17.97 11.48
N HIS A 767 19.33 18.60 11.15
CA HIS A 767 20.26 18.11 10.14
C HIS A 767 21.69 18.26 10.64
N PHE A 768 22.60 17.51 10.04
CA PHE A 768 24.04 17.60 10.22
C PHE A 768 24.73 17.21 8.90
N HIS A 769 26.04 17.40 8.83
CA HIS A 769 26.87 16.93 7.72
C HIS A 769 27.81 15.84 8.24
N THR A 770 27.99 14.77 7.47
CA THR A 770 28.96 13.72 7.78
C THR A 770 30.39 14.23 7.61
N ARG A 771 31.37 13.43 8.06
CA ARG A 771 32.80 13.64 7.74
C ARG A 771 33.11 13.61 6.24
N SER A 772 32.17 13.12 5.42
CA SER A 772 32.20 13.12 3.95
C SER A 772 31.39 14.25 3.30
N ASP A 773 31.02 15.28 4.08
CA ASP A 773 30.22 16.46 3.68
C ASP A 773 28.82 16.13 3.08
N VAL A 774 28.25 14.99 3.45
CA VAL A 774 26.90 14.60 3.06
C VAL A 774 25.92 15.11 4.11
N ARG A 775 24.96 15.96 3.71
CA ARG A 775 23.87 16.39 4.60
C ARG A 775 22.90 15.24 4.89
N LEU A 776 22.75 14.92 6.17
CA LEU A 776 21.79 13.94 6.70
C LEU A 776 20.74 14.64 7.57
N TYR A 777 19.55 14.05 7.65
CA TYR A 777 18.42 14.56 8.43
C TYR A 777 18.08 13.60 9.57
N GLY A 778 17.64 14.16 10.69
CA GLY A 778 17.21 13.40 11.86
C GLY A 778 16.00 13.99 12.57
N MET A 779 15.39 13.21 13.46
CA MET A 779 14.37 13.64 14.40
C MET A 779 14.81 13.31 15.83
N ILE A 780 14.54 14.22 16.77
CA ILE A 780 14.70 13.96 18.20
C ILE A 780 13.39 14.19 18.97
N TYR A 781 12.92 13.16 19.67
CA TYR A 781 11.95 13.31 20.74
C TYR A 781 12.72 13.58 22.03
N LYS A 782 12.53 14.79 22.58
CA LYS A 782 13.15 15.21 23.84
C LYS A 782 12.39 14.58 25.02
N PRO A 783 13.07 14.16 26.11
CA PRO A 783 12.40 13.76 27.35
C PRO A 783 11.40 14.84 27.81
N HIS A 784 10.14 14.49 28.07
CA HIS A 784 9.07 15.47 28.32
C HIS A 784 9.33 16.36 29.54
N ALA A 785 9.90 15.78 30.60
CA ALA A 785 10.28 16.48 31.83
C ALA A 785 11.82 16.59 31.94
N LEU A 786 12.45 17.21 30.94
CA LEU A 786 13.90 17.36 30.86
C LEU A 786 14.45 18.14 32.07
N GLN A 787 15.39 17.54 32.80
CA GLN A 787 16.06 18.17 33.94
C GLN A 787 17.41 18.75 33.51
N PRO A 788 17.69 20.05 33.74
CA PRO A 788 19.00 20.64 33.44
C PRO A 788 20.16 19.87 34.10
N GLY A 789 21.24 19.65 33.36
CA GLY A 789 22.40 18.90 33.82
C GLY A 789 22.23 17.37 33.90
N LYS A 790 21.05 16.82 33.58
CA LYS A 790 20.83 15.36 33.56
C LYS A 790 21.04 14.75 32.18
N LYS A 791 21.76 13.63 32.12
CA LYS A 791 21.91 12.79 30.92
C LYS A 791 20.93 11.61 30.92
N HIS A 792 20.15 11.50 29.85
CA HIS A 792 19.05 10.55 29.68
C HIS A 792 19.46 9.33 28.83
N PRO A 793 18.99 8.11 29.17
CA PRO A 793 19.21 6.93 28.34
C PRO A 793 18.53 7.13 26.96
N THR A 794 19.17 6.65 25.91
CA THR A 794 18.81 6.99 24.53
C THR A 794 18.38 5.75 23.73
N VAL A 795 17.29 5.89 22.98
CA VAL A 795 16.82 4.88 22.03
C VAL A 795 16.99 5.43 20.62
N LEU A 796 17.89 4.83 19.84
CA LEU A 796 18.02 5.07 18.42
C LEU A 796 17.00 4.19 17.68
N PHE A 797 15.96 4.80 17.13
CA PHE A 797 14.99 4.13 16.28
C PHE A 797 15.40 4.21 14.81
N VAL A 798 15.64 3.07 14.18
CA VAL A 798 16.24 2.98 12.84
C VAL A 798 15.33 2.24 11.85
N TYR A 799 15.41 2.63 10.57
CA TYR A 799 15.06 1.74 9.45
C TYR A 799 16.24 1.63 8.49
N GLY A 800 16.70 2.75 7.91
CA GLY A 800 17.97 2.86 7.19
C GLY A 800 18.11 2.11 5.86
N GLY A 801 17.11 1.34 5.45
CA GLY A 801 17.09 0.66 4.15
C GLY A 801 16.56 1.51 3.00
N PRO A 802 16.68 1.00 1.75
CA PRO A 802 16.19 1.66 0.54
C PRO A 802 14.66 1.84 0.53
N GLN A 803 14.18 2.62 -0.43
CA GLN A 803 12.76 2.91 -0.66
C GLN A 803 12.01 3.66 0.46
N VAL A 804 12.62 3.85 1.64
CA VAL A 804 11.98 4.45 2.83
C VAL A 804 12.71 5.70 3.30
N GLN A 805 11.93 6.71 3.73
CA GLN A 805 12.37 7.89 4.45
C GLN A 805 11.51 8.02 5.73
N LEU A 806 12.12 8.18 6.91
CA LEU A 806 11.42 8.37 8.17
C LEU A 806 11.28 9.86 8.55
N VAL A 807 12.31 10.65 8.22
CA VAL A 807 12.52 12.04 8.58
C VAL A 807 12.00 12.94 7.46
N ASN A 808 10.76 13.38 7.62
CA ASN A 808 10.10 14.38 6.77
C ASN A 808 9.02 15.08 7.60
N ASN A 809 8.59 16.26 7.17
CA ASN A 809 7.62 17.10 7.88
C ASN A 809 6.18 16.59 7.69
N SER A 810 5.87 15.45 8.31
CA SER A 810 4.56 14.81 8.34
C SER A 810 4.23 14.27 9.73
N PHE A 811 2.95 14.07 10.04
CA PHE A 811 2.53 13.82 11.42
C PHE A 811 2.91 12.42 11.92
N LYS A 812 3.94 12.34 12.77
CA LYS A 812 4.49 11.08 13.29
C LYS A 812 3.61 10.43 14.39
N GLY A 813 2.74 11.20 15.05
CA GLY A 813 1.99 10.79 16.24
C GLY A 813 0.96 9.67 16.06
N ILE A 814 0.68 9.23 14.82
CA ILE A 814 -0.13 8.03 14.55
C ILE A 814 0.78 6.79 14.51
N LYS A 815 1.59 6.65 13.46
CA LYS A 815 2.45 5.46 13.21
C LYS A 815 3.55 5.27 14.27
N TYR A 816 4.10 6.37 14.79
CA TYR A 816 5.25 6.39 15.69
C TYR A 816 4.91 6.85 17.13
N LEU A 817 3.64 6.80 17.53
CA LEU A 817 3.16 7.14 18.89
C LEU A 817 4.01 6.53 20.03
N ARG A 818 4.53 5.31 19.82
CA ARG A 818 5.38 4.60 20.79
C ARG A 818 6.67 5.37 21.11
N LEU A 819 7.21 6.14 20.16
CA LEU A 819 8.41 6.94 20.37
C LEU A 819 8.14 8.14 21.31
N ASN A 820 7.00 8.81 21.16
CA ASN A 820 6.54 9.80 22.15
C ASN A 820 6.24 9.17 23.52
N THR A 821 5.80 7.91 23.57
CA THR A 821 5.60 7.19 24.85
C THR A 821 6.94 6.83 25.53
N LEU A 822 8.02 6.61 24.77
CA LEU A 822 9.37 6.49 25.34
C LEU A 822 9.88 7.87 25.85
N ALA A 823 9.58 8.95 25.13
CA ALA A 823 9.93 10.30 25.55
C ALA A 823 9.20 10.76 26.83
N SER A 824 7.93 10.36 27.02
CA SER A 824 7.19 10.65 28.27
C SER A 824 7.70 9.85 29.46
N LEU A 825 8.27 8.65 29.25
CA LEU A 825 8.97 7.86 30.26
C LEU A 825 10.41 8.33 30.54
N GLY A 826 10.86 9.39 29.86
CA GLY A 826 12.17 10.02 30.10
C GLY A 826 13.34 9.43 29.33
N TYR A 827 13.10 8.67 28.25
CA TYR A 827 14.15 8.34 27.27
C TYR A 827 14.32 9.50 26.27
N ALA A 828 15.55 9.73 25.80
CA ALA A 828 15.75 10.46 24.54
C ALA A 828 15.50 9.49 23.38
N VAL A 829 14.78 9.90 22.33
CA VAL A 829 14.58 9.05 21.14
C VAL A 829 15.08 9.77 19.90
N VAL A 830 15.99 9.13 19.16
CA VAL A 830 16.62 9.66 17.95
C VAL A 830 16.21 8.81 16.76
N VAL A 831 15.98 9.45 15.61
CA VAL A 831 15.83 8.82 14.29
C VAL A 831 16.76 9.54 13.33
N ILE A 832 17.50 8.82 12.48
CA ILE A 832 18.37 9.41 11.46
C ILE A 832 18.11 8.67 10.15
N ASP A 833 17.86 9.42 9.08
CA ASP A 833 17.86 8.91 7.71
C ASP A 833 19.29 9.08 7.14
N GLY A 834 20.04 7.97 7.18
CA GLY A 834 21.39 7.87 6.62
C GLY A 834 21.39 7.64 5.11
N ARG A 835 22.58 7.58 4.52
CA ARG A 835 22.78 7.14 3.12
C ARG A 835 22.10 5.78 2.92
N GLY A 836 21.45 5.61 1.77
CA GLY A 836 20.56 4.48 1.50
C GLY A 836 19.07 4.79 1.60
N SER A 837 18.63 5.79 2.37
CA SER A 837 17.20 6.17 2.40
C SER A 837 16.76 6.91 1.12
N CYS A 838 15.47 6.85 0.76
CA CYS A 838 14.93 7.48 -0.45
C CYS A 838 14.66 9.00 -0.28
N GLN A 839 14.07 9.65 -1.30
CA GLN A 839 13.78 11.08 -1.35
C GLN A 839 15.03 11.98 -1.37
N ARG A 840 16.10 11.47 -1.99
CA ARG A 840 17.46 12.04 -2.07
C ARG A 840 18.19 11.70 -3.38
N GLY A 841 17.52 11.07 -4.35
CA GLY A 841 18.11 10.61 -5.62
C GLY A 841 19.00 9.36 -5.54
N LEU A 842 19.09 8.63 -6.66
CA LEU A 842 19.78 7.35 -6.85
C LEU A 842 21.24 7.30 -6.36
N ARG A 843 21.98 8.42 -6.37
CA ARG A 843 23.36 8.44 -5.85
C ARG A 843 23.42 8.33 -4.32
N PHE A 844 22.38 8.79 -3.63
CA PHE A 844 22.27 8.71 -2.18
C PHE A 844 21.68 7.36 -1.74
N GLU A 845 20.70 6.82 -2.49
CA GLU A 845 20.15 5.47 -2.27
C GLU A 845 21.19 4.39 -2.62
N GLY A 846 21.87 4.55 -3.76
CA GLY A 846 22.89 3.63 -4.29
C GLY A 846 24.16 3.48 -3.47
N ALA A 847 24.31 4.25 -2.38
CA ALA A 847 25.41 4.12 -1.43
C ALA A 847 25.47 2.72 -0.75
N LEU A 848 24.39 1.95 -0.80
CA LEU A 848 24.31 0.59 -0.26
C LEU A 848 24.60 -0.51 -1.30
N LYS A 849 24.89 -0.18 -2.57
CA LYS A 849 25.07 -1.18 -3.63
C LYS A 849 26.25 -2.12 -3.33
N ASN A 850 25.92 -3.39 -3.13
CA ASN A 850 26.81 -4.46 -2.64
C ASN A 850 27.49 -4.19 -1.27
N GLN A 851 26.95 -3.28 -0.45
CA GLN A 851 27.54 -2.84 0.84
C GLN A 851 26.49 -2.60 1.94
N MET A 852 25.42 -3.38 1.95
CA MET A 852 24.37 -3.29 2.96
C MET A 852 24.90 -3.63 4.37
N GLY A 853 24.32 -3.01 5.40
CA GLY A 853 24.67 -3.18 6.81
C GLY A 853 25.99 -2.51 7.25
N GLN A 854 26.79 -2.00 6.31
CA GLN A 854 28.13 -1.46 6.56
C GLN A 854 28.11 0.06 6.70
N VAL A 855 27.56 0.76 5.71
CA VAL A 855 27.59 2.23 5.58
C VAL A 855 26.64 2.90 6.57
N GLU A 856 25.46 2.30 6.75
CA GLU A 856 24.34 2.84 7.51
C GLU A 856 24.72 3.09 8.98
N ILE A 857 25.44 2.14 9.58
CA ILE A 857 25.81 2.17 11.00
C ILE A 857 26.80 3.30 11.30
N GLU A 858 27.58 3.76 10.32
CA GLU A 858 28.51 4.87 10.49
C GLU A 858 27.75 6.20 10.54
N ASP A 859 26.82 6.42 9.61
CA ASP A 859 25.92 7.58 9.56
C ASP A 859 25.06 7.70 10.83
N GLN A 860 24.54 6.57 11.32
CA GLN A 860 23.79 6.50 12.59
C GLN A 860 24.65 6.93 13.80
N VAL A 861 25.94 6.55 13.83
CA VAL A 861 26.85 6.89 14.94
C VAL A 861 27.34 8.34 14.86
N GLU A 862 27.63 8.86 13.66
CA GLU A 862 27.98 10.30 13.48
C GLU A 862 26.80 11.21 13.89
N GLY A 863 25.58 10.89 13.47
CA GLY A 863 24.40 11.66 13.87
C GLY A 863 24.11 11.58 15.36
N LEU A 864 24.34 10.41 15.99
CA LEU A 864 24.19 10.26 17.45
C LEU A 864 25.25 11.08 18.22
N GLN A 865 26.49 11.16 17.72
CA GLN A 865 27.53 12.02 18.29
C GLN A 865 27.15 13.50 18.19
N PHE A 866 26.74 13.96 17.01
CA PHE A 866 26.24 15.33 16.79
C PHE A 866 25.07 15.68 17.73
N VAL A 867 24.11 14.77 17.92
CA VAL A 867 22.97 14.97 18.83
C VAL A 867 23.43 15.04 20.29
N ALA A 868 24.44 14.26 20.69
CA ALA A 868 24.98 14.35 22.05
C ALA A 868 25.67 15.69 22.32
N GLU A 869 26.47 16.18 21.36
CA GLU A 869 27.13 17.49 21.44
C GLU A 869 26.12 18.65 21.44
N LYS A 870 25.21 18.68 20.46
CA LYS A 870 24.24 19.78 20.26
C LYS A 870 23.26 19.94 21.43
N TYR A 871 22.79 18.84 22.03
CA TYR A 871 21.70 18.89 23.01
C TYR A 871 22.13 18.61 24.46
N GLY A 872 23.34 18.08 24.70
CA GLY A 872 23.95 17.92 26.04
C GLY A 872 23.30 16.90 27.00
N PHE A 873 22.03 16.54 26.81
CA PHE A 873 21.29 15.62 27.67
C PHE A 873 21.36 14.14 27.25
N ILE A 874 22.18 13.79 26.25
CA ILE A 874 22.31 12.41 25.77
C ILE A 874 23.31 11.63 26.64
N ASP A 875 22.90 10.45 27.12
CA ASP A 875 23.80 9.49 27.76
C ASP A 875 24.33 8.46 26.75
N LEU A 876 25.49 8.77 26.14
CA LEU A 876 26.20 7.87 25.23
C LEU A 876 26.68 6.56 25.89
N SER A 877 26.62 6.41 27.21
CA SER A 877 26.91 5.15 27.89
C SER A 877 25.70 4.19 27.95
N ARG A 878 24.49 4.68 27.63
CA ARG A 878 23.22 3.95 27.70
C ARG A 878 22.39 4.15 26.42
N VAL A 879 22.91 3.65 25.30
CA VAL A 879 22.26 3.72 23.98
C VAL A 879 21.76 2.35 23.54
N ALA A 880 20.45 2.22 23.31
CA ALA A 880 19.83 1.06 22.67
C ALA A 880 19.48 1.38 21.21
N ILE A 881 19.65 0.41 20.31
CA ILE A 881 19.22 0.48 18.90
C ILE A 881 17.99 -0.42 18.68
N HIS A 882 16.98 0.07 17.95
CA HIS A 882 15.76 -0.68 17.65
C HIS A 882 15.16 -0.28 16.30
N GLY A 883 14.85 -1.24 15.45
CA GLY A 883 14.16 -1.04 14.18
C GLY A 883 13.46 -2.33 13.75
N TRP A 884 12.60 -2.28 12.73
CA TRP A 884 11.86 -3.46 12.22
C TRP A 884 12.22 -3.77 10.76
N SER A 885 12.16 -5.06 10.37
CA SER A 885 12.61 -5.54 9.05
C SER A 885 14.07 -5.13 8.78
N TYR A 886 14.36 -4.30 7.79
CA TYR A 886 15.70 -3.76 7.54
C TYR A 886 16.28 -3.04 8.78
N GLY A 887 15.44 -2.34 9.56
CA GLY A 887 15.86 -1.76 10.83
C GLY A 887 16.19 -2.78 11.92
N GLY A 888 15.67 -4.02 11.81
CA GLY A 888 16.01 -5.15 12.68
C GLY A 888 17.38 -5.73 12.33
N PHE A 889 17.64 -5.90 11.02
CA PHE A 889 18.97 -6.19 10.48
C PHE A 889 20.00 -5.14 10.92
N LEU A 890 19.73 -3.83 10.76
CA LEU A 890 20.63 -2.78 11.24
C LEU A 890 20.77 -2.74 12.77
N SER A 891 19.76 -3.14 13.53
CA SER A 891 19.90 -3.29 15.00
C SER A 891 20.92 -4.37 15.37
N LEU A 892 20.99 -5.47 14.60
CA LEU A 892 22.02 -6.49 14.75
C LEU A 892 23.40 -5.99 14.25
N MET A 893 23.46 -5.31 13.10
CA MET A 893 24.70 -4.72 12.58
C MET A 893 25.33 -3.73 13.57
N GLY A 894 24.53 -2.87 14.20
CA GLY A 894 25.00 -1.94 15.24
C GLY A 894 25.66 -2.66 16.41
N LEU A 895 25.03 -3.73 16.91
CA LEU A 895 25.55 -4.55 18.01
C LEU A 895 26.81 -5.37 17.63
N ILE A 896 26.98 -5.73 16.35
CA ILE A 896 28.14 -6.46 15.84
C ILE A 896 29.32 -5.52 15.57
N HIS A 897 29.10 -4.40 14.89
CA HIS A 897 30.16 -3.50 14.41
C HIS A 897 30.55 -2.41 15.42
N LYS A 898 29.63 -1.96 16.29
CA LYS A 898 29.87 -0.87 17.25
C LYS A 898 29.35 -1.20 18.68
N PRO A 899 29.62 -2.38 19.27
CA PRO A 899 29.15 -2.77 20.62
C PRO A 899 29.61 -1.83 21.75
N GLN A 900 30.68 -1.06 21.53
CA GLN A 900 31.15 -0.02 22.45
C GLN A 900 30.20 1.20 22.53
N VAL A 901 29.38 1.43 21.50
CA VAL A 901 28.35 2.47 21.45
C VAL A 901 27.00 1.89 21.89
N PHE A 902 26.57 0.80 21.26
CA PHE A 902 25.26 0.18 21.49
C PHE A 902 25.33 -0.84 22.64
N LYS A 903 25.45 -0.34 23.87
CA LYS A 903 25.60 -1.16 25.08
C LYS A 903 24.27 -1.59 25.70
N GLN A 904 24.18 -2.84 26.15
CA GLN A 904 23.33 -3.18 27.29
C GLN A 904 23.95 -2.61 28.59
N PRO A 905 23.14 -2.13 29.55
CA PRO A 905 23.64 -1.57 30.80
C PRO A 905 24.19 -2.67 31.73
N HIS A 906 25.51 -2.72 31.93
CA HIS A 906 26.11 -3.57 32.95
C HIS A 906 25.55 -3.26 34.35
N GLY A 907 25.15 -4.30 35.10
CA GLY A 907 24.72 -4.18 36.50
C GLY A 907 23.29 -3.66 36.71
N ALA A 908 22.56 -3.29 35.66
CA ALA A 908 21.13 -3.02 35.75
C ALA A 908 20.35 -4.17 35.10
N GLU A 909 19.61 -4.92 35.91
CA GLU A 909 18.58 -5.84 35.41
C GLU A 909 17.64 -5.05 34.46
N PRO A 910 17.52 -5.46 33.18
CA PRO A 910 16.74 -4.70 32.22
C PRO A 910 15.27 -4.69 32.63
N PRO A 911 14.51 -3.60 32.40
CA PRO A 911 13.07 -3.65 32.58
C PRO A 911 12.53 -4.77 31.67
N PRO A 912 11.73 -5.72 32.17
CA PRO A 912 11.40 -6.96 31.45
C PRO A 912 10.58 -6.78 30.16
N HIS A 913 10.30 -5.53 29.77
CA HIS A 913 9.40 -5.15 28.68
C HIS A 913 9.93 -3.97 27.84
N CYS A 914 11.25 -3.86 27.64
CA CYS A 914 11.75 -3.18 26.42
C CYS A 914 11.19 -3.92 25.18
N PRO A 915 10.74 -3.21 24.13
CA PRO A 915 10.23 -3.86 22.92
C PRO A 915 11.36 -4.67 22.26
N PRO A 916 11.18 -5.95 21.93
CA PRO A 916 12.33 -6.82 21.75
C PRO A 916 12.76 -6.87 20.26
N PRO A 917 14.07 -6.95 19.96
CA PRO A 917 14.64 -6.81 18.60
C PRO A 917 14.04 -7.81 17.59
N PRO A 918 13.79 -7.43 16.33
CA PRO A 918 12.96 -8.23 15.42
C PRO A 918 13.65 -8.75 14.16
N THR A 919 12.90 -9.60 13.46
CA THR A 919 12.94 -9.95 12.03
C THR A 919 13.97 -9.21 11.17
N ALA A 920 14.98 -9.94 10.69
CA ALA A 920 15.84 -9.50 9.59
C ALA A 920 15.20 -9.91 8.25
N GLY A 921 15.13 -8.98 7.29
CA GLY A 921 14.53 -9.16 5.98
C GLY A 921 15.46 -8.70 4.87
N TRP A 922 15.40 -9.39 3.73
CA TRP A 922 16.28 -9.22 2.57
C TRP A 922 15.59 -8.44 1.44
N HIS A 923 16.37 -7.67 0.67
CA HIS A 923 15.97 -7.13 -0.65
C HIS A 923 17.04 -7.52 -1.68
N PRO A 924 16.72 -8.30 -2.73
CA PRO A 924 17.73 -8.83 -3.66
C PRO A 924 18.31 -7.78 -4.64
N ALA A 925 17.60 -6.69 -4.92
CA ALA A 925 17.98 -5.72 -5.97
C ALA A 925 19.31 -4.97 -5.72
N ALA A 926 19.76 -4.89 -4.46
CA ALA A 926 20.94 -4.12 -4.08
C ALA A 926 22.27 -4.92 -4.10
N GLN A 927 22.23 -6.23 -4.33
CA GLN A 927 23.41 -7.11 -4.23
C GLN A 927 23.57 -8.02 -5.47
N ASN A 928 24.75 -8.02 -6.07
CA ASN A 928 25.05 -8.86 -7.24
C ASN A 928 25.35 -10.32 -6.83
N PRO A 929 24.61 -11.33 -7.35
CA PRO A 929 24.84 -12.75 -7.02
C PRO A 929 26.22 -13.30 -7.44
N ALA A 930 27.02 -12.56 -8.22
CA ALA A 930 28.33 -13.01 -8.69
C ALA A 930 29.50 -12.86 -7.68
N SER A 931 29.37 -12.03 -6.63
CA SER A 931 30.51 -11.61 -5.79
C SER A 931 30.60 -12.33 -4.44
N SER A 932 30.98 -13.62 -4.44
CA SER A 932 30.98 -14.52 -3.27
C SER A 932 31.54 -13.91 -1.96
N SER A 933 32.66 -13.18 -2.01
CA SER A 933 33.32 -12.60 -0.84
C SER A 933 32.53 -11.48 -0.14
N LEU A 934 31.51 -10.90 -0.79
CA LEU A 934 30.62 -9.91 -0.16
C LEU A 934 29.44 -10.58 0.56
N TRP A 935 28.96 -11.73 0.06
CA TRP A 935 27.92 -12.54 0.71
C TRP A 935 28.37 -13.14 2.06
N GLU A 936 29.67 -13.15 2.32
CA GLU A 936 30.26 -13.54 3.60
C GLU A 936 30.37 -12.39 4.61
N ALA A 937 30.14 -11.14 4.20
CA ALA A 937 30.16 -10.00 5.13
C ALA A 937 28.87 -9.92 6.00
N GLU A 938 27.79 -10.59 5.59
CA GLU A 938 26.45 -10.44 6.14
C GLU A 938 25.92 -11.73 6.82
N PRO A 939 25.23 -11.63 7.97
CA PRO A 939 24.66 -12.78 8.66
C PRO A 939 23.33 -13.23 8.03
N GLY A 940 23.42 -14.12 7.05
CA GLY A 940 22.25 -14.81 6.48
C GLY A 940 22.62 -15.99 5.58
N THR A 941 23.77 -15.91 4.91
CA THR A 941 24.26 -16.88 3.94
C THR A 941 25.02 -18.04 4.61
N PRO A 942 24.71 -19.32 4.32
CA PRO A 942 25.56 -20.42 4.72
C PRO A 942 26.80 -20.47 3.83
N ALA A 943 27.93 -19.98 4.34
CA ALA A 943 29.23 -20.13 3.67
C ALA A 943 29.55 -21.61 3.41
N SER A 944 30.07 -21.93 2.22
CA SER A 944 30.45 -23.30 1.85
C SER A 944 31.69 -23.80 2.59
N ASP A 945 32.51 -22.88 3.11
CA ASP A 945 33.69 -23.16 3.92
C ASP A 945 33.49 -22.76 5.39
N GLY A 946 33.97 -23.61 6.30
CA GLY A 946 33.56 -23.64 7.71
C GLY A 946 34.13 -22.55 8.64
N GLN A 947 33.91 -21.27 8.34
CA GLN A 947 34.29 -20.15 9.23
C GLN A 947 33.23 -19.81 10.30
N ARG A 948 33.65 -19.16 11.40
CA ARG A 948 32.98 -19.24 12.72
C ARG A 948 32.14 -18.01 13.11
N TRP A 949 30.88 -18.00 12.71
CA TRP A 949 29.94 -16.89 12.96
C TRP A 949 29.60 -16.55 14.43
N PRO A 950 29.41 -17.51 15.37
CA PRO A 950 29.05 -17.18 16.76
C PRO A 950 30.13 -16.44 17.58
N SER A 951 31.30 -16.17 17.00
CA SER A 951 32.49 -15.73 17.74
C SER A 951 32.58 -14.22 18.03
N ARG A 952 31.83 -13.38 17.29
CA ARG A 952 31.89 -11.90 17.43
C ARG A 952 30.79 -11.29 18.30
N ALA A 953 29.76 -12.06 18.68
CA ALA A 953 28.70 -11.57 19.56
C ALA A 953 29.17 -11.52 21.03
N PRO A 954 28.92 -10.44 21.79
CA PRO A 954 29.25 -10.40 23.23
C PRO A 954 28.58 -11.54 24.02
N GLN A 955 29.40 -12.24 24.81
CA GLN A 955 29.08 -13.49 25.51
C GLN A 955 28.22 -13.30 26.80
N SER A 956 27.67 -12.11 27.03
CA SER A 956 26.87 -11.79 28.22
C SER A 956 25.46 -12.41 28.15
N PRO A 957 25.01 -13.17 29.15
CA PRO A 957 23.79 -14.00 29.06
C PRO A 957 22.46 -13.23 29.00
N SER A 958 22.45 -11.91 29.21
CA SER A 958 21.26 -11.05 29.07
C SER A 958 21.00 -10.53 27.64
N GLY A 959 21.84 -10.90 26.67
CA GLY A 959 22.08 -10.11 25.46
C GLY A 959 20.94 -10.00 24.41
N TRP A 960 20.17 -11.07 24.14
CA TRP A 960 19.62 -11.28 22.78
C TRP A 960 18.10 -11.52 22.61
N PRO A 961 17.24 -10.59 23.08
CA PRO A 961 15.87 -10.25 22.66
C PRO A 961 15.04 -10.79 21.47
N MET A 962 15.43 -11.76 20.62
CA MET A 962 14.86 -11.90 19.26
C MET A 962 13.32 -12.12 19.19
N THR A 963 12.66 -11.44 18.25
CA THR A 963 11.23 -11.59 17.91
C THR A 963 11.00 -11.83 16.42
N GLN A 964 9.96 -12.62 16.14
CA GLN A 964 9.64 -13.09 14.79
C GLN A 964 8.13 -13.37 14.71
N GLY A 965 7.49 -12.94 13.62
CA GLY A 965 6.13 -13.40 13.30
C GLY A 965 6.19 -14.85 12.83
N THR A 966 5.55 -15.77 13.56
CA THR A 966 5.59 -17.23 13.26
C THR A 966 4.94 -17.60 11.94
N LEU A 967 4.03 -16.77 11.44
CA LEU A 967 3.28 -16.93 10.18
C LEU A 967 3.89 -16.10 9.02
N SER A 968 5.08 -15.50 9.19
CA SER A 968 5.62 -14.55 8.21
C SER A 968 6.01 -15.25 6.90
N ALA A 969 5.33 -14.88 5.81
CA ALA A 969 5.53 -15.40 4.45
C ALA A 969 6.29 -14.42 3.53
N THR A 970 6.94 -13.39 4.09
CA THR A 970 7.83 -12.46 3.36
C THR A 970 9.29 -12.90 3.49
N TRP A 971 10.23 -12.09 2.98
CA TRP A 971 11.68 -12.27 3.18
C TRP A 971 12.11 -12.39 4.66
N THR A 972 11.27 -11.96 5.62
CA THR A 972 11.46 -12.19 7.05
C THR A 972 10.95 -13.57 7.52
N SER A 973 11.30 -14.65 6.80
CA SER A 973 10.87 -16.01 7.15
C SER A 973 11.28 -16.41 8.59
N PRO A 974 10.47 -17.17 9.34
CA PRO A 974 10.86 -17.73 10.64
C PRO A 974 12.14 -18.58 10.63
N ARG A 975 12.56 -19.04 9.44
CA ARG A 975 13.84 -19.72 9.24
C ARG A 975 15.03 -18.84 9.63
N THR A 976 14.97 -17.54 9.37
CA THR A 976 16.07 -16.58 9.64
C THR A 976 16.39 -16.51 11.14
N THR A 977 15.37 -16.26 11.98
CA THR A 977 15.54 -16.26 13.44
C THR A 977 15.93 -17.64 13.98
N SER A 978 15.31 -18.73 13.50
CA SER A 978 15.64 -20.07 13.99
C SER A 978 17.04 -20.55 13.58
N MET A 979 17.60 -20.07 12.46
CA MET A 979 19.00 -20.28 12.10
C MET A 979 19.95 -19.49 13.00
N ALA A 980 19.66 -18.21 13.25
CA ALA A 980 20.46 -17.37 14.16
C ALA A 980 20.47 -17.90 15.62
N MET A 981 19.45 -18.65 16.03
CA MET A 981 19.36 -19.31 17.35
C MET A 981 20.07 -20.67 17.45
N ARG A 982 20.56 -21.27 16.34
CA ARG A 982 21.18 -22.62 16.40
C ARG A 982 22.62 -22.53 16.97
N PRO A 983 22.92 -23.14 18.12
CA PRO A 983 24.30 -23.26 18.57
C PRO A 983 25.07 -24.21 17.65
N VAL A 984 26.24 -23.78 17.18
CA VAL A 984 27.20 -24.69 16.55
C VAL A 984 27.70 -25.65 17.63
N PRO A 985 27.65 -26.98 17.45
CA PRO A 985 28.14 -27.93 18.43
C PRO A 985 29.65 -27.74 18.60
N TRP A 986 30.09 -27.48 19.83
CA TRP A 986 31.52 -27.40 20.15
C TRP A 986 32.16 -28.79 19.99
N PRO A 987 33.32 -28.91 19.31
CA PRO A 987 34.08 -30.15 19.36
C PRO A 987 34.63 -30.32 20.79
N CYS A 988 34.22 -31.40 21.47
CA CYS A 988 34.66 -31.71 22.84
C CYS A 988 36.16 -32.04 22.89
N THR A 989 37.01 -31.04 23.04
CA THR A 989 38.47 -31.21 23.12
C THR A 989 38.88 -31.88 24.42
N TRP A 990 39.33 -33.13 24.33
CA TRP A 990 39.91 -33.89 25.44
C TRP A 990 41.15 -33.19 26.05
N ARG A 991 41.08 -32.94 27.37
CA ARG A 991 42.17 -32.86 28.37
C ARG A 991 41.49 -32.71 29.75
N SER A 992 41.92 -33.37 30.83
CA SER A 992 42.98 -34.38 30.97
C SER A 992 42.83 -35.11 32.31
N CYS A 993 42.84 -36.46 32.29
CA CYS A 993 43.01 -37.28 33.49
C CYS A 993 44.25 -38.16 33.32
N LEU A 994 45.25 -38.00 34.19
CA LEU A 994 46.48 -38.80 34.21
C LEU A 994 46.83 -39.22 35.64
N THR A 995 46.16 -40.26 36.12
CA THR A 995 46.56 -41.07 37.28
C THR A 995 46.11 -42.52 37.04
N SER A 996 47.08 -43.42 36.95
CA SER A 996 46.93 -44.89 36.78
C SER A 996 47.07 -45.62 38.14
N PRO A 997 46.96 -46.97 38.27
CA PRO A 997 46.75 -48.02 37.27
C PRO A 997 45.67 -49.08 37.68
N THR A 998 45.73 -50.30 37.10
CA THR A 998 45.00 -51.56 37.41
C THR A 998 43.55 -51.69 36.89
N ALA A 999 43.08 -52.85 36.41
CA ALA A 999 43.75 -54.06 35.89
C ALA A 999 42.79 -54.95 35.05
N CYS A 1000 43.32 -55.64 34.01
CA CYS A 1000 42.65 -56.71 33.21
C CYS A 1000 41.35 -56.32 32.47
N SER A 1001 40.82 -57.00 31.44
CA SER A 1001 41.27 -57.93 30.37
C SER A 1001 40.05 -58.07 29.41
N SER A 1002 40.10 -58.32 28.09
CA SER A 1002 41.04 -59.07 27.25
C SER A 1002 40.90 -58.71 25.73
N SER A 1003 41.79 -59.31 24.92
CA SER A 1003 41.76 -59.62 23.46
C SER A 1003 40.39 -59.66 22.71
N MET A 1004 40.26 -59.44 21.38
CA MET A 1004 41.26 -59.18 20.30
C MET A 1004 40.58 -58.76 18.96
N ALA A 1005 41.39 -58.26 18.02
CA ALA A 1005 41.25 -58.36 16.55
C ALA A 1005 40.06 -57.66 15.83
N SER A 1006 40.20 -57.16 14.60
CA SER A 1006 41.42 -56.86 13.80
C SER A 1006 41.14 -55.74 12.78
N TRP A 1007 42.21 -55.18 12.20
CA TRP A 1007 42.18 -54.02 11.29
C TRP A 1007 42.61 -54.38 9.86
N THR A 1008 42.37 -53.45 8.93
CA THR A 1008 43.07 -53.23 7.64
C THR A 1008 43.04 -54.32 6.55
N LYS A 1009 42.69 -53.87 5.33
CA LYS A 1009 43.70 -53.50 4.32
C LYS A 1009 43.17 -52.55 3.25
N THR A 1010 43.99 -51.57 2.89
CA THR A 1010 43.89 -50.77 1.65
C THR A 1010 44.63 -51.47 0.52
N CYS A 1011 44.11 -51.37 -0.71
CA CYS A 1011 44.91 -51.10 -1.91
C CYS A 1011 44.04 -50.73 -3.13
N THR A 1012 44.65 -50.00 -4.06
CA THR A 1012 44.11 -49.54 -5.34
C THR A 1012 44.20 -50.63 -6.42
N PHE A 1013 43.24 -50.67 -7.34
CA PHE A 1013 43.41 -50.13 -8.71
C PHE A 1013 42.12 -50.17 -9.54
N SER A 1014 42.11 -49.46 -10.65
CA SER A 1014 41.02 -49.39 -11.64
C SER A 1014 41.14 -50.44 -12.74
N THR A 1015 40.01 -50.94 -13.27
CA THR A 1015 39.63 -50.76 -14.70
C THR A 1015 38.18 -51.14 -14.99
N GLN A 1016 37.68 -50.64 -16.12
CA GLN A 1016 36.32 -50.75 -16.67
C GLN A 1016 35.85 -52.18 -16.97
N THR A 1017 34.53 -52.38 -16.92
CA THR A 1017 33.75 -52.94 -18.05
C THR A 1017 32.36 -52.27 -18.10
N SER A 1018 31.63 -52.47 -19.19
CA SER A 1018 30.53 -51.59 -19.65
C SER A 1018 29.11 -52.14 -19.42
N SER A 1019 28.12 -51.33 -19.85
CA SER A 1019 26.78 -51.72 -20.33
C SER A 1019 25.77 -52.30 -19.32
N SER A 1020 24.93 -51.39 -18.80
CA SER A 1020 23.44 -51.37 -18.92
C SER A 1020 22.71 -52.47 -19.74
N PRO A 1021 21.40 -52.72 -19.52
CA PRO A 1021 20.43 -51.86 -18.83
C PRO A 1021 19.49 -52.54 -17.80
N ASN A 1022 18.95 -51.75 -16.87
CA ASN A 1022 17.53 -51.34 -16.83
C ASN A 1022 17.33 -50.22 -15.79
#